data_AF-A0A024GP57-F1
#
_entry.id   AF-A0A024GP57-F1
#
_cell.length_a   1.000
_cell.length_b   1.000
_cell.length_c   1.000
_cell.angle_alpha   90.00
_cell.angle_beta   90.00
_cell.angle_gamma   90.00
#
_symmetry.space_group_name_H-M   'P 1'
#
loop_
_entity.id
_entity.type
_entity.pdbx_description
1 polymer ?
#
loop_
_entity_poly.entity_id
_entity_poly.type
_entity_poly.pdbx_seq_one_letter_code
_entity_poly.pdbx_strand_id
1 'polypeptide(L)'
;MALGRSSKRKRTHSKGRRKTKSERKALACSSSIVRDKDGNELSPDDIRTIDSFKHFLQTASLETSNAWDIAQTITKRLNDSTAKIVMIREILLKEKGVKNRNPKAAAHYAKRLHLTGDEFLKVALSPVLSESDNEHGSDDALLIVKPLCIAKFILEYNIHELLTPELCFQRIIRYWLYHLYGDEHGARKRKEKVPEMETACRLLWNASVELQRCSFAYYLQPTELSKFPVLLNGYRKSGIQSQMSQKMQAVREDQTMETSFNDASERILQVACQNEIQNEKIRREVERSIQLLWSDASVYLFGSAATKLIIESETTDLDLVVILSSQSTVFRKASASLVHKLKDHLESIVSTQSPFFKSKSVRFSVITNARIPIARLCIEYDDWNQQIDICINNIAALWNTKLISYWIGQGEEHSLIAENYVYIVSLWVRCWMKQLKRRKNAYISELSSYGLQLLILFFFQQKYPESVPKIDLHEQYQQQETAFASNPLSVDFESIHENIDIQAGAHNAFRWRNNNSRKETLILLMEFFHYYCFEFNWNDWVVSLRFSSILSKKAKSWNRSGARWREEALSLEDPIEIERDLGILLKRKGQIHLKLHFLQVCYQLSALSAEQEAGQVAKLMTSWESSMRQKFSFAGKTLVALPAIIPAVWSLNASRIQRDRIEKAYAISSYNTDIVNRQSAVESNYTSEFHFVTGSMDDMIMDTLQTGDLILFSQNLISMQPFPALKAFLLRQIRKDQRFDHCGCIVVNQIGQKSVMEETNDGVCKSLYSTRILTCNDHEIIVIPAQLERNAAFEKKADAWVRKRSEAGPRITWFSLFTRSLNLPISNDTPISPAATFLLESYEAMDLADPVPLADKCAITPSDWANLALRDKYAQVQTSGSISLRPEVSFGKPLPIRLS
;
A
#
# COMPACT_ATOMS: atom_id res chain seq x y z
N MET A 1 -65.08 -41.52 -13.69
CA MET A 1 -64.48 -40.58 -14.66
C MET A 1 -63.26 -39.94 -14.04
N ALA A 2 -62.11 -40.12 -14.69
CA ALA A 2 -60.80 -39.70 -14.23
C ALA A 2 -60.56 -38.21 -14.47
N LEU A 3 -59.95 -37.53 -13.50
CA LEU A 3 -59.21 -36.28 -13.72
C LEU A 3 -57.88 -36.37 -12.96
N GLY A 4 -56.88 -36.90 -13.67
CA GLY A 4 -55.50 -37.00 -13.19
C GLY A 4 -54.80 -35.65 -13.18
N ARG A 5 -54.33 -35.24 -12.00
CA ARG A 5 -53.36 -34.14 -11.83
C ARG A 5 -52.00 -34.61 -12.36
N SER A 6 -51.59 -34.06 -13.51
CA SER A 6 -50.25 -34.26 -14.08
C SER A 6 -49.19 -33.51 -13.26
N SER A 7 -48.34 -34.28 -12.56
CA SER A 7 -47.13 -33.78 -11.90
C SER A 7 -46.10 -33.38 -12.96
N LYS A 8 -45.87 -32.08 -13.16
CA LYS A 8 -44.74 -31.57 -13.96
C LYS A 8 -43.42 -31.93 -13.26
N ARG A 9 -42.76 -33.02 -13.71
CA ARG A 9 -41.36 -33.32 -13.38
C ARG A 9 -40.48 -32.14 -13.80
N LYS A 10 -39.76 -31.54 -12.84
CA LYS A 10 -38.65 -30.61 -13.10
C LYS A 10 -37.59 -31.35 -13.93
N ARG A 11 -37.37 -30.94 -15.18
CA ARG A 11 -36.20 -31.35 -15.97
C ARG A 11 -34.95 -30.81 -15.29
N THR A 12 -34.14 -31.70 -14.73
CA THR A 12 -32.78 -31.39 -14.28
C THR A 12 -31.95 -30.98 -15.50
N HIS A 13 -31.51 -29.73 -15.55
CA HIS A 13 -30.49 -29.30 -16.51
C HIS A 13 -29.20 -30.08 -16.21
N SER A 14 -28.84 -31.03 -17.07
CA SER A 14 -27.50 -31.62 -17.03
C SER A 14 -26.50 -30.51 -17.35
N LYS A 15 -25.57 -30.25 -16.44
CA LYS A 15 -24.40 -29.43 -16.75
C LYS A 15 -23.56 -30.22 -17.73
N GLY A 16 -23.71 -29.94 -19.02
CA GLY A 16 -22.91 -30.55 -20.08
C GLY A 16 -21.42 -30.41 -19.77
N ARG A 17 -20.68 -31.50 -19.99
CA ARG A 17 -19.21 -31.58 -19.87
C ARG A 17 -18.56 -30.42 -20.63
N ARG A 18 -17.70 -29.66 -19.96
CA ARG A 18 -17.00 -28.51 -20.55
C ARG A 18 -15.96 -29.04 -21.54
N LYS A 19 -16.25 -28.94 -22.85
CA LYS A 19 -15.36 -29.41 -23.93
C LYS A 19 -13.94 -28.86 -23.79
N THR A 20 -12.94 -29.69 -24.05
CA THR A 20 -11.51 -29.36 -23.95
C THR A 20 -11.07 -28.39 -25.06
N LYS A 21 -9.91 -27.73 -24.88
CA LYS A 21 -9.37 -26.76 -25.86
C LYS A 21 -9.06 -27.42 -27.22
N SER A 22 -8.67 -28.69 -27.19
CA SER A 22 -8.43 -29.55 -28.35
C SER A 22 -9.73 -29.93 -29.06
N GLU A 23 -10.78 -30.33 -28.33
CA GLU A 23 -12.11 -30.61 -28.91
C GLU A 23 -12.73 -29.39 -29.61
N ARG A 24 -12.50 -28.18 -29.07
CA ARG A 24 -12.96 -26.94 -29.72
C ARG A 24 -12.15 -26.58 -30.96
N LYS A 25 -10.84 -26.84 -30.97
CA LYS A 25 -9.99 -26.65 -32.16
C LYS A 25 -10.34 -27.65 -33.26
N ALA A 26 -10.67 -28.89 -32.91
CA ALA A 26 -11.05 -29.92 -33.87
C ALA A 26 -12.40 -29.61 -34.57
N LEU A 27 -13.37 -29.04 -33.84
CA LEU A 27 -14.66 -28.59 -34.42
C LEU A 27 -14.56 -27.26 -35.19
N ALA A 28 -13.61 -26.38 -34.85
CA ALA A 28 -13.39 -25.13 -35.59
C ALA A 28 -12.89 -25.37 -37.03
N CYS A 29 -12.28 -26.53 -37.30
CA CYS A 29 -11.88 -26.94 -38.65
C CYS A 29 -13.03 -27.46 -39.52
N SER A 30 -14.25 -27.69 -38.98
CA SER A 30 -15.29 -28.44 -39.72
C SER A 30 -16.63 -27.72 -39.95
N SER A 31 -16.77 -26.42 -39.66
CA SER A 31 -17.91 -25.63 -40.16
C SER A 31 -17.60 -24.13 -40.25
N SER A 32 -17.14 -23.68 -41.41
CA SER A 32 -16.87 -22.28 -41.77
C SER A 32 -18.08 -21.55 -42.36
N ILE A 33 -19.30 -21.98 -42.03
CA ILE A 33 -20.53 -21.40 -42.60
C ILE A 33 -21.13 -20.42 -41.60
N VAL A 34 -21.11 -19.13 -41.94
CA VAL A 34 -21.89 -18.09 -41.24
C VAL A 34 -23.10 -17.80 -42.12
N ARG A 35 -24.29 -17.77 -41.53
CA ARG A 35 -25.52 -17.43 -42.26
C ARG A 35 -25.94 -15.99 -41.99
N ASP A 36 -26.51 -15.34 -42.98
CA ASP A 36 -27.21 -14.07 -42.78
C ASP A 36 -28.52 -14.28 -41.98
N LYS A 37 -29.26 -13.20 -41.76
CA LYS A 37 -30.54 -13.23 -41.03
C LYS A 37 -31.65 -13.97 -41.80
N ASP A 38 -31.51 -14.09 -43.12
CA ASP A 38 -32.48 -14.72 -44.03
C ASP A 38 -32.14 -16.19 -44.33
N GLY A 39 -30.99 -16.67 -43.82
CA GLY A 39 -30.53 -18.06 -43.91
C GLY A 39 -29.54 -18.34 -45.04
N ASN A 40 -29.11 -17.35 -45.81
CA ASN A 40 -28.13 -17.50 -46.90
C ASN A 40 -26.71 -17.63 -46.34
N GLU A 41 -25.86 -18.39 -47.04
CA GLU A 41 -24.47 -18.61 -46.62
C GLU A 41 -23.59 -17.41 -47.00
N LEU A 42 -22.94 -16.82 -45.99
CA LEU A 42 -21.94 -15.77 -46.14
C LEU A 42 -20.56 -16.43 -46.14
N SER A 43 -19.82 -16.28 -47.24
CA SER A 43 -18.44 -16.75 -47.36
C SER A 43 -17.49 -15.82 -46.59
N PRO A 44 -16.89 -16.28 -45.47
CA PRO A 44 -15.97 -15.44 -44.70
C PRO A 44 -14.68 -15.11 -45.46
N ASP A 45 -14.33 -15.89 -46.49
CA ASP A 45 -13.08 -15.76 -47.24
C ASP A 45 -13.10 -14.65 -48.30
N ASP A 46 -14.29 -14.21 -48.70
CA ASP A 46 -14.48 -13.15 -49.71
C ASP A 46 -14.35 -11.74 -49.10
N ILE A 47 -14.30 -11.63 -47.77
CA ILE A 47 -14.19 -10.35 -47.06
C ILE A 47 -12.73 -9.89 -47.06
N ARG A 48 -12.43 -8.88 -47.90
CA ARG A 48 -11.08 -8.31 -48.08
C ARG A 48 -10.97 -6.82 -47.78
N THR A 49 -12.09 -6.11 -47.60
CA THR A 49 -12.12 -4.66 -47.35
C THR A 49 -12.83 -4.33 -46.04
N ILE A 50 -12.61 -3.13 -45.50
CA ILE A 50 -13.29 -2.66 -44.29
C ILE A 50 -14.81 -2.55 -44.52
N ASP A 51 -15.24 -2.09 -45.70
CA ASP A 51 -16.67 -1.91 -45.99
C ASP A 51 -17.40 -3.24 -46.19
N SER A 52 -16.76 -4.23 -46.84
CA SER A 52 -17.29 -5.60 -46.88
C SER A 52 -17.36 -6.24 -45.49
N PHE A 53 -16.44 -5.90 -44.59
CA PHE A 53 -16.46 -6.36 -43.20
C PHE A 53 -17.56 -5.68 -42.37
N LYS A 54 -17.78 -4.37 -42.52
CA LYS A 54 -18.91 -3.64 -41.90
C LYS A 54 -20.24 -4.26 -42.34
N HIS A 55 -20.42 -4.48 -43.64
CA HIS A 55 -21.60 -5.12 -44.21
C HIS A 55 -21.81 -6.53 -43.64
N PHE A 56 -20.73 -7.32 -43.53
CA PHE A 56 -20.78 -8.64 -42.89
C PHE A 56 -21.26 -8.57 -41.44
N LEU A 57 -20.75 -7.63 -40.63
CA LEU A 57 -21.17 -7.51 -39.22
C LEU A 57 -22.66 -7.16 -39.07
N GLN A 58 -23.23 -6.41 -40.02
CA GLN A 58 -24.64 -5.99 -40.03
C GLN A 58 -25.60 -7.09 -40.52
N THR A 59 -25.17 -7.89 -41.49
CA THR A 59 -25.98 -8.92 -42.16
C THR A 59 -25.84 -10.31 -41.50
N ALA A 60 -24.68 -10.65 -40.96
CA ALA A 60 -24.42 -11.95 -40.36
C ALA A 60 -25.22 -12.19 -39.07
N SER A 61 -25.71 -13.43 -38.90
CA SER A 61 -26.32 -13.90 -37.66
C SER A 61 -25.26 -14.19 -36.59
N LEU A 62 -24.71 -13.13 -35.98
CA LEU A 62 -23.67 -13.21 -34.94
C LEU A 62 -24.26 -13.53 -33.54
N GLU A 63 -25.08 -14.58 -33.42
CA GLU A 63 -25.71 -14.99 -32.15
C GLU A 63 -24.86 -15.99 -31.33
N THR A 64 -23.87 -16.61 -31.96
CA THR A 64 -23.02 -17.64 -31.35
C THR A 64 -21.57 -17.17 -31.17
N SER A 65 -20.85 -17.76 -30.20
CA SER A 65 -19.42 -17.49 -30.01
C SER A 65 -18.57 -17.89 -31.23
N ASN A 66 -19.02 -18.90 -32.00
CA ASN A 66 -18.35 -19.35 -33.21
C ASN A 66 -18.34 -18.26 -34.28
N ALA A 67 -19.48 -17.61 -34.50
CA ALA A 67 -19.61 -16.51 -35.45
C ALA A 67 -18.69 -15.31 -35.09
N TRP A 68 -18.53 -15.02 -33.80
CA TRP A 68 -17.59 -14.00 -33.31
C TRP A 68 -16.11 -14.41 -33.41
N ASP A 69 -15.78 -15.70 -33.28
CA ASP A 69 -14.42 -16.21 -33.54
C ASP A 69 -14.07 -16.10 -35.05
N ILE A 70 -15.05 -16.28 -35.95
CA ILE A 70 -14.88 -16.05 -37.40
C ILE A 70 -14.67 -14.56 -37.68
N ALA A 71 -15.50 -13.68 -37.12
CA ALA A 71 -15.32 -12.22 -37.23
C ALA A 71 -13.95 -11.76 -36.71
N GLN A 72 -13.45 -12.36 -35.61
CA GLN A 72 -12.10 -12.11 -35.12
C GLN A 72 -11.03 -12.53 -36.14
N THR A 73 -11.21 -13.67 -36.80
CA THR A 73 -10.25 -14.19 -37.77
C THR A 73 -10.17 -13.26 -38.98
N ILE A 74 -11.32 -12.79 -39.48
CA ILE A 74 -11.39 -11.78 -40.54
C ILE A 74 -10.70 -10.48 -40.09
N THR A 75 -10.98 -10.01 -38.88
CA THR A 75 -10.36 -8.79 -38.31
C THR A 75 -8.84 -8.91 -38.25
N LYS A 76 -8.32 -10.07 -37.83
CA LYS A 76 -6.87 -10.34 -37.79
C LYS A 76 -6.26 -10.39 -39.19
N ARG A 77 -6.99 -10.92 -40.18
CA ARG A 77 -6.58 -10.98 -41.58
C ARG A 77 -6.51 -9.59 -42.22
N LEU A 78 -7.47 -8.72 -41.92
CA LEU A 78 -7.48 -7.33 -42.40
C LEU A 78 -6.35 -6.49 -41.78
N ASN A 79 -5.89 -6.83 -40.57
CA ASN A 79 -4.82 -6.14 -39.83
C ASN A 79 -5.02 -4.61 -39.73
N ASP A 80 -6.28 -4.18 -39.62
CA ASP A 80 -6.66 -2.76 -39.64
C ASP A 80 -7.27 -2.32 -38.30
N SER A 81 -6.96 -1.09 -37.86
CA SER A 81 -7.46 -0.53 -36.60
C SER A 81 -8.96 -0.26 -36.61
N THR A 82 -9.51 0.18 -37.73
CA THR A 82 -10.95 0.42 -37.92
C THR A 82 -11.73 -0.88 -37.83
N ALA A 83 -11.22 -1.96 -38.43
CA ALA A 83 -11.84 -3.29 -38.32
C ALA A 83 -11.92 -3.77 -36.86
N LYS A 84 -10.84 -3.59 -36.07
CA LYS A 84 -10.84 -3.89 -34.63
C LYS A 84 -11.88 -3.06 -33.87
N ILE A 85 -11.95 -1.75 -34.15
CA ILE A 85 -12.86 -0.83 -33.46
C ILE A 85 -14.33 -1.21 -33.76
N VAL A 86 -14.68 -1.39 -35.03
CA VAL A 86 -16.06 -1.70 -35.45
C VAL A 86 -16.52 -3.05 -34.90
N MET A 87 -15.67 -4.08 -34.93
CA MET A 87 -16.02 -5.40 -34.37
C MET A 87 -16.39 -5.30 -32.88
N ILE A 88 -15.57 -4.62 -32.07
CA ILE A 88 -15.81 -4.51 -30.63
C ILE A 88 -17.04 -3.65 -30.34
N ARG A 89 -17.26 -2.58 -31.10
CA ARG A 89 -18.46 -1.74 -30.99
C ARG A 89 -19.73 -2.53 -31.27
N GLU A 90 -19.73 -3.38 -32.29
CA GLU A 90 -20.91 -4.18 -32.60
C GLU A 90 -21.27 -5.18 -31.48
N ILE A 91 -20.27 -5.75 -30.80
CA ILE A 91 -20.50 -6.57 -29.61
C ILE A 91 -21.20 -5.75 -28.51
N LEU A 92 -20.82 -4.48 -28.34
CA LEU A 92 -21.39 -3.59 -27.32
C LEU A 92 -22.81 -3.12 -27.67
N LEU A 93 -23.14 -2.98 -28.96
CA LEU A 93 -24.41 -2.42 -29.43
C LEU A 93 -25.56 -3.45 -29.49
N LYS A 94 -25.28 -4.74 -29.70
CA LYS A 94 -26.30 -5.79 -29.86
C LYS A 94 -27.37 -5.86 -28.76
N GLU A 95 -28.64 -5.88 -29.15
CA GLU A 95 -29.79 -5.69 -28.24
C GLU A 95 -30.45 -6.96 -27.65
N LYS A 96 -30.06 -8.19 -28.02
CA LYS A 96 -30.80 -9.39 -27.55
C LYS A 96 -29.99 -10.34 -26.66
N GLY A 97 -30.49 -10.53 -25.41
CA GLY A 97 -30.34 -11.77 -24.64
C GLY A 97 -30.04 -11.66 -23.13
N VAL A 98 -31.08 -11.50 -22.31
CA VAL A 98 -31.34 -12.00 -20.91
C VAL A 98 -30.25 -11.90 -19.80
N LYS A 99 -28.96 -11.60 -20.06
CA LYS A 99 -27.90 -11.66 -19.02
C LYS A 99 -26.80 -10.58 -19.06
N ASN A 100 -26.95 -9.47 -19.79
CA ASN A 100 -26.04 -8.32 -19.66
C ASN A 100 -24.53 -8.68 -19.87
N ARG A 101 -24.22 -9.71 -20.69
CA ARG A 101 -22.86 -10.29 -20.84
C ARG A 101 -21.99 -9.64 -21.93
N ASN A 102 -22.55 -8.68 -22.68
CA ASN A 102 -21.88 -8.04 -23.81
C ASN A 102 -20.58 -7.32 -23.43
N PRO A 103 -20.47 -6.58 -22.30
CA PRO A 103 -19.22 -5.93 -21.90
C PRO A 103 -18.06 -6.92 -21.70
N LYS A 104 -18.36 -8.10 -21.15
CA LYS A 104 -17.38 -9.16 -20.89
C LYS A 104 -16.93 -9.85 -22.17
N ALA A 105 -17.85 -10.06 -23.11
CA ALA A 105 -17.52 -10.58 -24.44
C ALA A 105 -16.65 -9.58 -25.21
N ALA A 106 -17.04 -8.30 -25.24
CA ALA A 106 -16.27 -7.23 -25.85
C ALA A 106 -14.86 -7.16 -25.27
N ALA A 107 -14.71 -7.19 -23.95
CA ALA A 107 -13.41 -7.19 -23.28
C ALA A 107 -12.55 -8.43 -23.65
N HIS A 108 -13.16 -9.60 -23.72
CA HIS A 108 -12.49 -10.84 -24.13
C HIS A 108 -11.96 -10.77 -25.57
N TYR A 109 -12.78 -10.33 -26.53
CA TYR A 109 -12.36 -10.20 -27.92
C TYR A 109 -11.35 -9.07 -28.12
N ALA A 110 -11.51 -7.94 -27.41
CA ALA A 110 -10.56 -6.85 -27.43
C ALA A 110 -9.16 -7.29 -26.96
N LYS A 111 -9.09 -8.12 -25.90
CA LYS A 111 -7.82 -8.68 -25.40
C LYS A 111 -7.15 -9.61 -26.41
N ARG A 112 -7.93 -10.42 -27.13
CA ARG A 112 -7.42 -11.34 -28.18
C ARG A 112 -7.02 -10.64 -29.49
N LEU A 113 -7.49 -9.42 -29.71
CA LEU A 113 -7.12 -8.55 -30.82
C LEU A 113 -5.99 -7.57 -30.48
N HIS A 114 -5.52 -7.56 -29.21
CA HIS A 114 -4.47 -6.67 -28.72
C HIS A 114 -4.76 -5.19 -29.02
N LEU A 115 -5.97 -4.72 -28.67
CA LEU A 115 -6.32 -3.31 -28.84
C LEU A 115 -5.31 -2.41 -28.10
N THR A 116 -4.79 -1.43 -28.82
CA THR A 116 -3.99 -0.33 -28.28
C THR A 116 -4.86 0.61 -27.42
N GLY A 117 -4.23 1.45 -26.61
CA GLY A 117 -4.95 2.46 -25.80
C GLY A 117 -5.79 3.43 -26.65
N ASP A 118 -5.28 3.84 -27.82
CA ASP A 118 -5.99 4.72 -28.75
C ASP A 118 -7.19 4.03 -29.41
N GLU A 119 -7.02 2.78 -29.88
CA GLU A 119 -8.13 1.98 -30.43
C GLU A 119 -9.20 1.73 -29.36
N PHE A 120 -8.80 1.48 -28.11
CA PHE A 120 -9.72 1.33 -27.00
C PHE A 120 -10.49 2.62 -26.70
N LEU A 121 -9.81 3.76 -26.64
CA LEU A 121 -10.45 5.06 -26.44
C LEU A 121 -11.41 5.37 -27.59
N LYS A 122 -11.06 5.04 -28.83
CA LYS A 122 -11.97 5.14 -29.97
C LYS A 122 -13.21 4.26 -29.78
N VAL A 123 -13.06 3.00 -29.35
CA VAL A 123 -14.20 2.13 -29.01
C VAL A 123 -15.08 2.76 -27.93
N ALA A 124 -14.50 3.33 -26.88
CA ALA A 124 -15.22 3.83 -25.70
C ALA A 124 -15.77 5.26 -25.83
N LEU A 125 -15.18 6.10 -26.70
CA LEU A 125 -15.39 7.55 -26.71
C LEU A 125 -15.74 8.16 -28.07
N SER A 126 -15.30 7.63 -29.21
CA SER A 126 -15.43 8.38 -30.47
C SER A 126 -16.88 8.39 -31.02
N PRO A 127 -17.45 9.57 -31.35
CA PRO A 127 -18.53 9.69 -32.33
C PRO A 127 -17.93 9.38 -33.72
N VAL A 128 -18.74 8.83 -34.61
CA VAL A 128 -18.32 8.40 -35.95
C VAL A 128 -17.73 9.61 -36.71
N LEU A 129 -16.49 9.51 -37.17
CA LEU A 129 -16.04 10.28 -38.33
C LEU A 129 -16.49 9.48 -39.55
N SER A 130 -17.66 9.80 -40.09
CA SER A 130 -18.01 9.39 -41.44
C SER A 130 -17.53 10.51 -42.35
N GLU A 131 -16.41 10.30 -43.03
CA GLU A 131 -16.18 10.96 -44.31
C GLU A 131 -17.19 10.35 -45.30
N SER A 132 -18.41 10.87 -45.29
CA SER A 132 -19.37 10.76 -46.38
C SER A 132 -20.55 11.66 -46.05
N ASP A 133 -20.58 12.80 -46.71
CA ASP A 133 -21.80 13.53 -46.96
C ASP A 133 -22.76 12.59 -47.69
N ASN A 134 -23.68 11.99 -46.96
CA ASN A 134 -24.89 11.43 -47.53
C ASN A 134 -26.05 11.85 -46.64
N GLU A 135 -26.74 12.88 -47.12
CA GLU A 135 -28.13 13.17 -46.78
C GLU A 135 -28.90 11.86 -46.93
N HIS A 136 -29.23 11.19 -45.82
CA HIS A 136 -30.45 10.41 -45.57
C HIS A 136 -30.33 9.87 -44.15
N GLY A 137 -31.20 10.36 -43.26
CA GLY A 137 -31.20 10.05 -41.84
C GLY A 137 -31.25 8.55 -41.58
N SER A 138 -30.12 8.00 -41.14
CA SER A 138 -30.10 6.76 -40.37
C SER A 138 -29.58 7.11 -38.98
N ASP A 139 -30.29 6.64 -37.96
CA ASP A 139 -29.93 6.70 -36.54
C ASP A 139 -28.54 6.07 -36.32
N ASP A 140 -27.47 6.78 -36.64
CA ASP A 140 -26.10 6.39 -36.33
C ASP A 140 -25.92 6.55 -34.82
N ALA A 141 -26.38 5.50 -34.12
CA ALA A 141 -26.46 5.41 -32.68
C ALA A 141 -25.06 5.53 -32.07
N LEU A 142 -24.74 6.75 -31.66
CA LEU A 142 -23.63 7.09 -30.77
C LEU A 142 -23.56 6.04 -29.64
N LEU A 143 -22.40 5.40 -29.44
CA LEU A 143 -22.20 4.47 -28.30
C LEU A 143 -22.48 5.13 -26.93
N ILE A 144 -22.50 6.46 -26.89
CA ILE A 144 -22.92 7.33 -25.77
C ILE A 144 -24.34 7.01 -25.27
N VAL A 145 -25.13 6.24 -26.03
CA VAL A 145 -26.50 5.82 -25.69
C VAL A 145 -26.56 4.74 -24.59
N LYS A 146 -25.46 4.03 -24.23
CA LYS A 146 -25.40 2.96 -23.20
C LYS A 146 -24.19 3.12 -22.22
N PRO A 147 -24.12 4.19 -21.40
CA PRO A 147 -22.96 4.52 -20.59
C PRO A 147 -22.57 3.44 -19.57
N LEU A 148 -23.55 2.75 -18.99
CA LEU A 148 -23.30 1.66 -18.03
C LEU A 148 -22.66 0.44 -18.69
N CYS A 149 -22.99 0.15 -19.95
CA CYS A 149 -22.39 -0.93 -20.73
C CYS A 149 -20.91 -0.65 -20.99
N ILE A 150 -20.57 0.59 -21.36
CA ILE A 150 -19.18 1.01 -21.62
C ILE A 150 -18.38 1.04 -20.33
N ALA A 151 -18.95 1.56 -19.23
CA ALA A 151 -18.31 1.52 -17.92
C ALA A 151 -17.90 0.09 -17.53
N LYS A 152 -18.82 -0.88 -17.66
CA LYS A 152 -18.53 -2.30 -17.40
C LYS A 152 -17.48 -2.87 -18.35
N PHE A 153 -17.47 -2.45 -19.62
CA PHE A 153 -16.46 -2.87 -20.59
C PHE A 153 -15.07 -2.36 -20.21
N ILE A 154 -14.96 -1.09 -19.79
CA ILE A 154 -13.71 -0.50 -19.31
C ILE A 154 -13.16 -1.30 -18.13
N LEU A 155 -14.02 -1.67 -17.17
CA LEU A 155 -13.63 -2.47 -16.00
C LEU A 155 -13.19 -3.89 -16.37
N GLU A 156 -13.95 -4.57 -17.23
CA GLU A 156 -13.63 -5.94 -17.67
C GLU A 156 -12.37 -6.01 -18.57
N TYR A 157 -12.11 -4.95 -19.34
CA TYR A 157 -10.91 -4.83 -20.16
C TYR A 157 -9.67 -4.56 -19.29
N ASN A 158 -9.83 -3.84 -18.16
CA ASN A 158 -8.80 -3.60 -17.14
C ASN A 158 -7.58 -2.80 -17.66
N ILE A 159 -7.82 -1.65 -18.31
CA ILE A 159 -6.74 -0.68 -18.60
C ILE A 159 -6.43 0.13 -17.34
N HIS A 160 -5.36 -0.23 -16.65
CA HIS A 160 -4.86 0.53 -15.50
C HIS A 160 -4.46 1.98 -15.83
N GLU A 161 -4.09 2.25 -17.09
CA GLU A 161 -3.61 3.57 -17.56
C GLU A 161 -4.70 4.65 -17.63
N LEU A 162 -6.00 4.27 -17.61
CA LEU A 162 -7.15 5.19 -17.68
C LEU A 162 -7.91 5.29 -16.35
N LEU A 163 -7.42 4.61 -15.31
CA LEU A 163 -8.15 4.44 -14.05
C LEU A 163 -7.55 5.28 -12.91
N THR A 164 -6.80 6.34 -13.19
CA THR A 164 -6.65 7.41 -12.19
C THR A 164 -7.92 8.28 -12.20
N PRO A 165 -8.33 8.85 -11.05
CA PRO A 165 -9.53 9.67 -10.97
C PRO A 165 -9.50 10.85 -11.96
N GLU A 166 -8.37 11.55 -12.09
CA GLU A 166 -8.19 12.66 -13.04
C GLU A 166 -8.34 12.23 -14.50
N LEU A 167 -7.65 11.17 -14.95
CA LEU A 167 -7.71 10.72 -16.35
C LEU A 167 -9.08 10.13 -16.68
N CYS A 168 -9.69 9.40 -15.75
CA CYS A 168 -11.05 8.89 -15.90
C CYS A 168 -12.04 10.05 -16.07
N PHE A 169 -11.89 11.10 -15.26
CA PHE A 169 -12.68 12.31 -15.39
C PHE A 169 -12.46 13.00 -16.75
N GLN A 170 -11.22 13.35 -17.07
CA GLN A 170 -10.86 14.14 -18.25
C GLN A 170 -11.15 13.42 -19.56
N ARG A 171 -10.82 12.13 -19.67
CA ARG A 171 -10.89 11.40 -20.95
C ARG A 171 -12.24 10.73 -21.17
N ILE A 172 -12.93 10.30 -20.12
CA ILE A 172 -14.14 9.47 -20.27
C ILE A 172 -15.38 10.23 -19.81
N ILE A 173 -15.44 10.60 -18.54
CA ILE A 173 -16.62 11.20 -17.92
C ILE A 173 -16.95 12.55 -18.56
N ARG A 174 -15.95 13.44 -18.71
CA ARG A 174 -16.12 14.76 -19.35
C ARG A 174 -16.63 14.67 -20.78
N TYR A 175 -16.15 13.69 -21.55
CA TYR A 175 -16.53 13.50 -22.95
C TYR A 175 -17.97 13.01 -23.11
N TRP A 176 -18.38 12.01 -22.33
CA TRP A 176 -19.77 11.53 -22.31
C TRP A 176 -20.77 12.63 -21.96
N LEU A 177 -20.35 13.57 -21.12
CA LEU A 177 -21.22 14.61 -20.61
C LEU A 177 -21.28 15.82 -21.55
N TYR A 178 -20.19 16.19 -22.22
CA TYR A 178 -20.25 17.18 -23.29
C TYR A 178 -21.26 16.80 -24.39
N HIS A 179 -21.26 15.54 -24.83
CA HIS A 179 -22.19 15.05 -25.86
C HIS A 179 -23.66 14.95 -25.44
N LEU A 180 -23.94 14.80 -24.15
CA LEU A 180 -25.33 14.77 -23.65
C LEU A 180 -25.93 16.17 -23.47
N TYR A 181 -25.08 17.20 -23.30
CA TYR A 181 -25.50 18.55 -22.89
C TYR A 181 -25.12 19.66 -23.88
N GLY A 182 -24.33 19.36 -24.92
CA GLY A 182 -23.85 20.35 -25.90
C GLY A 182 -24.80 20.67 -27.06
N ASP A 183 -25.93 19.97 -27.20
CA ASP A 183 -26.87 20.15 -28.32
C ASP A 183 -28.29 20.48 -27.81
N GLU A 184 -28.86 21.59 -28.30
CA GLU A 184 -30.18 22.10 -27.91
C GLU A 184 -31.33 21.13 -28.31
N HIS A 185 -31.12 20.29 -29.33
CA HIS A 185 -32.12 19.34 -29.85
C HIS A 185 -32.35 18.09 -28.98
N GLY A 186 -31.47 17.78 -28.01
CA GLY A 186 -31.52 16.55 -27.21
C GLY A 186 -32.57 16.52 -26.09
N ALA A 187 -33.55 17.43 -26.10
CA ALA A 187 -34.15 17.96 -24.88
C ALA A 187 -35.06 17.04 -24.06
N ARG A 188 -35.76 16.13 -24.73
CA ARG A 188 -36.73 15.21 -24.12
C ARG A 188 -36.12 13.88 -23.69
N LYS A 189 -35.02 13.42 -24.30
CA LYS A 189 -34.27 12.21 -23.89
C LYS A 189 -33.41 12.44 -22.63
N ARG A 190 -33.38 13.66 -22.08
CA ARG A 190 -32.51 14.11 -20.96
C ARG A 190 -32.85 13.53 -19.58
N LYS A 191 -34.11 13.20 -19.26
CA LYS A 191 -34.49 12.78 -17.89
C LYS A 191 -34.32 11.28 -17.62
N GLU A 192 -34.50 10.41 -18.62
CA GLU A 192 -34.47 8.95 -18.42
C GLU A 192 -33.06 8.37 -18.31
N LYS A 193 -32.04 9.03 -18.86
CA LYS A 193 -30.66 8.49 -18.94
C LYS A 193 -29.69 9.00 -17.86
N VAL A 194 -30.09 10.04 -17.12
CA VAL A 194 -29.29 10.61 -16.02
C VAL A 194 -28.94 9.56 -14.95
N PRO A 195 -29.87 8.72 -14.48
CA PRO A 195 -29.56 7.69 -13.47
C PRO A 195 -28.57 6.62 -13.97
N GLU A 196 -28.67 6.24 -15.25
CA GLU A 196 -27.77 5.24 -15.85
C GLU A 196 -26.35 5.80 -15.99
N MET A 197 -26.22 7.06 -16.41
CA MET A 197 -24.95 7.77 -16.47
C MET A 197 -24.34 7.94 -15.09
N GLU A 198 -25.15 8.33 -14.09
CA GLU A 198 -24.71 8.44 -12.70
C GLU A 198 -24.15 7.11 -12.19
N THR A 199 -24.84 6.01 -12.48
CA THR A 199 -24.37 4.66 -12.12
C THR A 199 -23.06 4.31 -12.84
N ALA A 200 -22.91 4.69 -14.10
CA ALA A 200 -21.70 4.45 -14.90
C ALA A 200 -20.49 5.24 -14.35
N CYS A 201 -20.67 6.52 -14.05
CA CYS A 201 -19.64 7.37 -13.44
C CYS A 201 -19.25 6.86 -12.05
N ARG A 202 -20.24 6.46 -11.22
CA ARG A 202 -20.00 5.83 -9.90
C ARG A 202 -19.14 4.58 -10.05
N LEU A 203 -19.46 3.69 -10.99
CA LEU A 203 -18.70 2.45 -11.21
C LEU A 203 -17.25 2.70 -11.64
N LEU A 204 -17.03 3.61 -12.58
CA LEU A 204 -15.69 3.94 -13.07
C LEU A 204 -14.85 4.62 -11.99
N TRP A 205 -15.43 5.60 -11.29
CA TRP A 205 -14.73 6.30 -10.22
C TRP A 205 -14.45 5.39 -9.01
N ASN A 206 -15.41 4.53 -8.62
CA ASN A 206 -15.20 3.51 -7.59
C ASN A 206 -13.99 2.64 -7.94
N ALA A 207 -13.90 2.17 -9.19
CA ALA A 207 -12.78 1.35 -9.63
C ALA A 207 -11.46 2.12 -9.68
N SER A 208 -11.48 3.40 -10.07
CA SER A 208 -10.30 4.27 -10.05
C SER A 208 -9.75 4.51 -8.65
N VAL A 209 -10.63 4.84 -7.70
CA VAL A 209 -10.26 5.00 -6.29
C VAL A 209 -9.79 3.67 -5.70
N GLU A 210 -10.48 2.57 -5.98
CA GLU A 210 -10.10 1.25 -5.48
C GLU A 210 -8.78 0.75 -6.08
N LEU A 211 -8.49 1.05 -7.35
CA LEU A 211 -7.20 0.75 -7.97
C LEU A 211 -6.07 1.60 -7.38
N GLN A 212 -6.31 2.88 -7.09
CA GLN A 212 -5.33 3.70 -6.37
C GLN A 212 -5.08 3.17 -4.97
N ARG A 213 -6.13 2.83 -4.19
CA ARG A 213 -6.01 2.14 -2.89
C ARG A 213 -5.22 0.84 -2.96
N CYS A 214 -5.37 0.10 -4.06
CA CYS A 214 -4.69 -1.17 -4.29
C CYS A 214 -3.27 -0.99 -4.86
N SER A 215 -2.91 0.20 -5.37
CA SER A 215 -1.59 0.45 -5.93
C SER A 215 -0.54 0.66 -4.83
N PHE A 216 0.62 0.01 -4.94
CA PHE A 216 1.69 0.08 -3.93
C PHE A 216 2.20 1.50 -3.65
N ALA A 217 2.08 2.42 -4.62
CA ALA A 217 2.47 3.83 -4.49
C ALA A 217 1.59 4.64 -3.52
N TYR A 218 0.35 4.20 -3.26
CA TYR A 218 -0.61 4.90 -2.41
C TYR A 218 -0.21 5.01 -0.94
N TYR A 219 0.64 4.12 -0.46
CA TYR A 219 1.02 4.06 0.96
C TYR A 219 2.28 4.85 1.29
N LEU A 220 2.82 5.54 0.29
CA LEU A 220 4.04 6.33 0.38
C LEU A 220 3.67 7.80 0.26
N GLN A 221 4.21 8.63 1.15
CA GLN A 221 4.15 10.08 1.00
C GLN A 221 4.91 10.50 -0.27
N PRO A 222 4.63 11.68 -0.87
CA PRO A 222 5.37 12.18 -2.05
C PRO A 222 6.90 12.21 -1.84
N THR A 223 7.35 12.58 -0.64
CA THR A 223 8.77 12.55 -0.23
C THR A 223 9.33 11.14 -0.07
N GLU A 224 8.48 10.13 0.08
CA GLU A 224 8.86 8.72 0.12
C GLU A 224 8.84 8.10 -1.29
N LEU A 225 7.92 8.53 -2.17
CA LEU A 225 7.87 8.10 -3.58
C LEU A 225 9.18 8.43 -4.33
N SER A 226 9.81 9.57 -4.04
CA SER A 226 11.12 9.94 -4.58
C SER A 226 12.23 8.95 -4.23
N LYS A 227 12.07 8.19 -3.15
CA LYS A 227 13.01 7.13 -2.73
C LYS A 227 12.83 5.84 -3.54
N PHE A 228 11.78 5.72 -4.35
CA PHE A 228 11.44 4.54 -5.15
C PHE A 228 11.34 4.90 -6.65
N PRO A 229 12.47 5.15 -7.33
CA PRO A 229 12.52 5.58 -8.73
C PRO A 229 11.85 4.59 -9.69
N VAL A 230 11.73 3.31 -9.32
CA VAL A 230 10.99 2.30 -10.08
C VAL A 230 9.51 2.65 -10.27
N LEU A 231 8.88 3.26 -9.26
CA LEU A 231 7.49 3.72 -9.32
C LEU A 231 7.37 5.02 -10.12
N LEU A 232 8.38 5.90 -10.05
CA LEU A 232 8.41 7.17 -10.77
C LEU A 232 8.69 7.00 -12.27
N ASN A 233 9.56 6.04 -12.62
CA ASN A 233 9.97 5.82 -14.00
C ASN A 233 9.04 4.85 -14.75
N GLY A 234 7.94 4.41 -14.14
CA GLY A 234 6.89 3.63 -14.80
C GLY A 234 7.30 2.21 -15.20
N TYR A 235 8.34 1.64 -14.58
CA TYR A 235 8.77 0.27 -14.90
C TYR A 235 7.73 -0.75 -14.41
N ARG A 236 7.26 -1.60 -15.32
CA ARG A 236 6.34 -2.69 -14.98
C ARG A 236 7.08 -3.80 -14.24
N LYS A 237 6.47 -4.33 -13.17
CA LYS A 237 6.97 -5.46 -12.37
C LYS A 237 7.45 -6.64 -13.25
N SER A 238 6.69 -6.97 -14.30
CA SER A 238 7.05 -8.04 -15.26
C SER A 238 8.32 -7.74 -16.08
N GLY A 239 8.60 -6.48 -16.38
CA GLY A 239 9.83 -6.08 -17.09
C GLY A 239 11.06 -6.25 -16.21
N ILE A 240 10.97 -5.81 -14.95
CA ILE A 240 12.05 -5.93 -13.96
C ILE A 240 12.35 -7.41 -13.69
N GLN A 241 11.32 -8.25 -13.58
CA GLN A 241 11.49 -9.69 -13.40
C GLN A 241 12.31 -10.31 -14.56
N SER A 242 11.99 -9.95 -15.80
CA SER A 242 12.71 -10.43 -16.98
C SER A 242 14.15 -9.93 -17.02
N GLN A 243 14.38 -8.64 -16.73
CA GLN A 243 15.72 -8.04 -16.71
C GLN A 243 16.59 -8.66 -15.61
N MET A 244 16.03 -8.83 -14.41
CA MET A 244 16.71 -9.50 -13.30
C MET A 244 17.09 -10.94 -13.68
N SER A 245 16.20 -11.68 -14.34
CA SER A 245 16.47 -13.04 -14.82
C SER A 245 17.61 -13.09 -15.84
N GLN A 246 17.61 -12.16 -16.80
CA GLN A 246 18.71 -12.02 -17.78
C GLN A 246 20.02 -11.65 -17.10
N LYS A 247 19.97 -10.75 -16.11
CA LYS A 247 21.16 -10.32 -15.38
C LYS A 247 21.77 -11.46 -14.56
N MET A 248 20.96 -12.25 -13.86
CA MET A 248 21.43 -13.45 -13.16
C MET A 248 22.09 -14.45 -14.10
N GLN A 249 21.59 -14.59 -15.33
CA GLN A 249 22.21 -15.45 -16.34
C GLN A 249 23.58 -14.91 -16.78
N ALA A 250 23.69 -13.60 -17.04
CA ALA A 250 24.96 -12.98 -17.41
C ALA A 250 26.01 -13.10 -16.29
N VAL A 251 25.62 -12.92 -15.03
CA VAL A 251 26.53 -13.08 -13.87
C VAL A 251 27.04 -14.52 -13.76
N ARG A 252 26.21 -15.53 -14.07
CA ARG A 252 26.66 -16.95 -14.09
C ARG A 252 27.66 -17.25 -15.21
N GLU A 253 27.66 -16.46 -16.28
CA GLU A 253 28.56 -16.63 -17.42
C GLU A 253 29.89 -15.88 -17.21
N ASP A 254 29.91 -14.83 -16.36
CA ASP A 254 31.09 -14.02 -16.04
C ASP A 254 31.40 -14.03 -14.52
N GLN A 255 32.35 -14.89 -14.13
CA GLN A 255 32.73 -15.09 -12.73
C GLN A 255 33.54 -13.94 -12.11
N THR A 256 33.96 -12.94 -12.90
CA THR A 256 34.74 -11.80 -12.36
C THR A 256 33.97 -11.03 -11.30
N MET A 257 32.65 -10.99 -11.42
CA MET A 257 31.75 -10.32 -10.47
C MET A 257 31.71 -11.00 -9.11
N GLU A 258 31.71 -12.34 -9.10
CA GLU A 258 31.67 -13.14 -7.88
C GLU A 258 32.98 -12.99 -7.09
N THR A 259 34.13 -13.01 -7.77
CA THR A 259 35.45 -12.88 -7.14
C THR A 259 35.56 -11.59 -6.31
N SER A 260 35.15 -10.44 -6.85
CA SER A 260 35.19 -9.18 -6.10
C SER A 260 34.16 -9.12 -4.95
N PHE A 261 33.08 -9.90 -5.02
CA PHE A 261 32.08 -10.00 -3.98
C PHE A 261 32.53 -10.90 -2.81
N ASN A 262 33.37 -11.90 -3.10
CA ASN A 262 33.98 -12.77 -2.08
C ASN A 262 34.90 -12.00 -1.13
N ASP A 263 35.75 -11.09 -1.63
CA ASP A 263 36.59 -10.22 -0.79
C ASP A 263 35.77 -9.38 0.21
N ALA A 264 34.60 -8.91 -0.22
CA ALA A 264 33.69 -8.18 0.65
C ALA A 264 33.00 -9.09 1.68
N SER A 265 32.71 -10.33 1.29
CA SER A 265 32.13 -11.35 2.17
C SER A 265 33.11 -11.75 3.28
N GLU A 266 34.41 -11.88 2.98
CA GLU A 266 35.45 -12.15 3.97
C GLU A 266 35.52 -11.07 5.06
N ARG A 267 35.41 -9.78 4.69
CA ARG A 267 35.38 -8.68 5.67
C ARG A 267 34.17 -8.77 6.61
N ILE A 268 32.99 -9.10 6.08
CA ILE A 268 31.78 -9.26 6.91
C ILE A 268 31.91 -10.47 7.84
N LEU A 269 32.49 -11.58 7.35
CA LEU A 269 32.79 -12.77 8.15
C LEU A 269 33.75 -12.45 9.30
N GLN A 270 34.82 -11.68 9.04
CA GLN A 270 35.75 -11.26 10.09
C GLN A 270 35.03 -10.50 11.21
N VAL A 271 34.16 -9.54 10.88
CA VAL A 271 33.37 -8.81 11.88
C VAL A 271 32.46 -9.72 12.69
N ALA A 272 31.81 -10.70 12.04
CA ALA A 272 30.91 -11.63 12.71
C ALA A 272 31.61 -12.51 13.77
N CYS A 273 32.87 -12.89 13.52
CA CYS A 273 33.65 -13.76 14.40
C CYS A 273 34.47 -13.01 15.48
N GLN A 274 34.64 -11.69 15.37
CA GLN A 274 35.57 -10.92 16.22
C GLN A 274 35.23 -10.90 17.71
N ASN A 275 33.93 -10.99 18.07
CA ASN A 275 33.46 -10.69 19.43
C ASN A 275 33.13 -11.92 20.28
N GLU A 276 33.35 -13.14 19.80
CA GLU A 276 32.94 -14.37 20.51
C GLU A 276 33.53 -14.48 21.92
N ILE A 277 34.85 -14.29 22.04
CA ILE A 277 35.56 -14.37 23.33
C ILE A 277 35.06 -13.28 24.29
N GLN A 278 34.78 -12.09 23.77
CA GLN A 278 34.31 -10.96 24.57
C GLN A 278 32.88 -11.20 25.08
N ASN A 279 31.99 -11.69 24.21
CA ASN A 279 30.61 -12.03 24.55
C ASN A 279 30.54 -13.07 25.67
N GLU A 280 31.39 -14.09 25.59
CA GLU A 280 31.46 -15.15 26.61
C GLU A 280 32.06 -14.64 27.94
N LYS A 281 33.04 -13.72 27.90
CA LYS A 281 33.53 -13.05 29.11
C LYS A 281 32.43 -12.23 29.80
N ILE A 282 31.65 -11.46 29.03
CA ILE A 282 30.53 -10.67 29.55
C ILE A 282 29.46 -11.58 30.14
N ARG A 283 29.09 -12.67 29.45
CA ARG A 283 28.14 -13.67 29.95
C ARG A 283 28.54 -14.20 31.32
N ARG A 284 29.79 -14.63 31.49
CA ARG A 284 30.32 -15.14 32.77
C ARG A 284 30.28 -14.11 33.88
N GLU A 285 30.56 -12.85 33.57
CA GLU A 285 30.56 -11.78 34.57
C GLU A 285 29.14 -11.44 35.03
N VAL A 286 28.19 -11.39 34.09
CA VAL A 286 26.76 -11.27 34.41
C VAL A 286 26.30 -12.47 35.23
N GLU A 287 26.69 -13.69 34.87
CA GLU A 287 26.36 -14.91 35.60
C GLU A 287 26.83 -14.84 37.06
N ARG A 288 28.10 -14.50 37.31
CA ARG A 288 28.61 -14.33 38.69
C ARG A 288 27.82 -13.29 39.48
N SER A 289 27.50 -12.16 38.85
CA SER A 289 26.73 -11.08 39.49
C SER A 289 25.32 -11.54 39.87
N ILE A 290 24.68 -12.34 39.01
CA ILE A 290 23.34 -12.91 39.24
C ILE A 290 23.40 -14.03 40.28
N GLN A 291 24.47 -14.82 40.32
CA GLN A 291 24.65 -15.90 41.29
C GLN A 291 24.76 -15.41 42.74
N LEU A 292 25.12 -14.14 42.96
CA LEU A 292 25.04 -13.49 44.27
C LEU A 292 23.59 -13.29 44.75
N LEU A 293 22.62 -13.19 43.83
CA LEU A 293 21.19 -13.11 44.14
C LEU A 293 20.54 -14.49 44.18
N TRP A 294 20.87 -15.33 43.19
CA TRP A 294 20.31 -16.67 42.98
C TRP A 294 21.43 -17.65 42.69
N SER A 295 21.86 -18.40 43.69
CA SER A 295 23.01 -19.32 43.59
C SER A 295 22.81 -20.44 42.56
N ASP A 296 21.56 -20.75 42.20
CA ASP A 296 21.18 -21.76 41.21
C ASP A 296 21.01 -21.19 39.79
N ALA A 297 21.35 -19.92 39.56
CA ALA A 297 21.25 -19.30 38.25
C ALA A 297 22.31 -19.82 37.28
N SER A 298 21.84 -20.20 36.08
CA SER A 298 22.69 -20.48 34.92
C SER A 298 22.35 -19.51 33.80
N VAL A 299 23.35 -18.87 33.20
CA VAL A 299 23.15 -17.83 32.18
C VAL A 299 23.67 -18.29 30.83
N TYR A 300 22.84 -18.22 29.80
CA TYR A 300 23.21 -18.64 28.44
C TYR A 300 23.09 -17.49 27.46
N LEU A 301 24.02 -17.43 26.51
CA LEU A 301 23.89 -16.59 25.31
C LEU A 301 22.81 -17.18 24.41
N PHE A 302 21.96 -16.33 23.85
CA PHE A 302 21.03 -16.72 22.79
C PHE A 302 21.02 -15.68 21.67
N GLY A 303 20.22 -15.92 20.62
CA GLY A 303 20.05 -14.96 19.54
C GLY A 303 21.32 -14.73 18.72
N SER A 304 21.51 -13.49 18.26
CA SER A 304 22.52 -13.20 17.22
C SER A 304 23.95 -13.44 17.69
N ALA A 305 24.23 -13.28 19.00
CA ALA A 305 25.54 -13.53 19.57
C ALA A 305 25.89 -15.02 19.58
N ALA A 306 24.94 -15.88 19.95
CA ALA A 306 25.13 -17.32 19.97
C ALA A 306 25.12 -17.94 18.56
N THR A 307 24.35 -17.37 17.61
CA THR A 307 24.34 -17.81 16.21
C THR A 307 25.45 -17.17 15.35
N LYS A 308 26.28 -16.30 15.94
CA LYS A 308 27.35 -15.54 15.24
C LYS A 308 26.84 -14.67 14.08
N LEU A 309 25.61 -14.18 14.16
CA LEU A 309 24.99 -13.32 13.12
C LEU A 309 25.13 -11.82 13.45
N ILE A 310 26.15 -11.44 14.22
CA ILE A 310 26.49 -10.05 14.54
C ILE A 310 27.20 -9.42 13.35
N ILE A 311 26.83 -8.17 13.03
CA ILE A 311 27.34 -7.43 11.86
C ILE A 311 27.85 -6.02 12.22
N GLU A 312 28.14 -5.77 13.51
CA GLU A 312 28.72 -4.51 14.02
C GLU A 312 29.86 -4.78 14.99
N SER A 313 30.86 -3.90 14.93
CA SER A 313 31.92 -3.78 15.93
C SER A 313 31.64 -2.70 16.99
N GLU A 314 30.92 -1.63 16.65
CA GLU A 314 30.77 -0.43 17.51
C GLU A 314 29.69 -0.57 18.59
N THR A 315 28.57 -1.26 18.28
CA THR A 315 27.48 -1.53 19.21
C THR A 315 27.07 -3.00 19.11
N THR A 316 27.32 -3.76 20.17
CA THR A 316 26.91 -5.16 20.27
C THR A 316 25.64 -5.25 21.10
N ASP A 317 24.60 -5.88 20.54
CA ASP A 317 23.41 -6.30 21.28
C ASP A 317 23.65 -7.74 21.75
N LEU A 318 23.66 -7.97 23.06
CA LEU A 318 23.80 -9.27 23.70
C LEU A 318 22.48 -9.72 24.32
N ASP A 319 21.99 -10.86 23.88
CA ASP A 319 20.77 -11.48 24.40
C ASP A 319 21.15 -12.60 25.38
N LEU A 320 20.73 -12.48 26.64
CA LEU A 320 21.00 -13.45 27.71
C LEU A 320 19.71 -14.02 28.29
N VAL A 321 19.70 -15.32 28.51
CA VAL A 321 18.64 -16.00 29.25
C VAL A 321 19.19 -16.56 30.55
N VAL A 322 18.52 -16.24 31.64
CA VAL A 322 18.79 -16.80 32.96
C VAL A 322 17.83 -17.96 33.18
N ILE A 323 18.38 -19.15 33.40
CA ILE A 323 17.64 -20.33 33.82
C ILE A 323 17.72 -20.39 35.34
N LEU A 324 16.56 -20.36 36.01
CA LEU A 324 16.40 -20.40 37.45
C LEU A 324 15.59 -21.63 37.85
N SER A 325 16.28 -22.67 38.32
CA SER A 325 15.64 -23.92 38.77
C SER A 325 14.70 -23.69 39.96
N SER A 326 15.07 -22.79 40.88
CA SER A 326 14.27 -22.39 42.04
C SER A 326 12.99 -21.64 41.69
N GLN A 327 12.86 -21.12 40.47
CA GLN A 327 11.70 -20.39 39.95
C GLN A 327 11.16 -21.04 38.67
N SER A 328 11.32 -22.35 38.52
CA SER A 328 11.10 -23.05 37.25
C SER A 328 9.65 -23.05 36.75
N THR A 329 8.67 -22.68 37.57
CA THR A 329 7.25 -22.54 37.18
C THR A 329 6.90 -21.15 36.66
N VAL A 330 7.81 -20.18 36.76
CA VAL A 330 7.59 -18.78 36.38
C VAL A 330 8.10 -18.55 34.96
N PHE A 331 7.17 -18.39 34.02
CA PHE A 331 7.46 -18.20 32.59
C PHE A 331 6.80 -16.96 32.00
N ARG A 332 7.36 -16.50 30.86
CA ARG A 332 6.77 -15.45 30.02
C ARG A 332 6.38 -14.23 30.88
N LYS A 333 5.17 -13.69 30.75
CA LYS A 333 4.74 -12.48 31.48
C LYS A 333 4.85 -12.62 33.01
N ALA A 334 4.76 -13.84 33.56
CA ALA A 334 4.86 -14.06 35.01
C ALA A 334 6.26 -13.76 35.57
N SER A 335 7.31 -13.74 34.74
CA SER A 335 8.69 -13.44 35.19
C SER A 335 8.95 -11.96 35.44
N ALA A 336 7.97 -11.07 35.22
CA ALA A 336 8.12 -9.62 35.37
C ALA A 336 8.63 -9.20 36.76
N SER A 337 8.15 -9.84 37.83
CA SER A 337 8.59 -9.56 39.21
C SER A 337 10.06 -9.97 39.43
N LEU A 338 10.47 -11.10 38.85
CA LEU A 338 11.86 -11.57 38.90
C LEU A 338 12.78 -10.64 38.12
N VAL A 339 12.32 -10.13 36.96
CA VAL A 339 13.09 -9.16 36.16
C VAL A 339 13.31 -7.83 36.91
N HIS A 340 12.31 -7.34 37.65
CA HIS A 340 12.50 -6.18 38.53
C HIS A 340 13.53 -6.46 39.62
N LYS A 341 13.40 -7.60 40.33
CA LYS A 341 14.32 -8.01 41.39
C LYS A 341 15.76 -8.14 40.88
N LEU A 342 15.93 -8.71 39.69
CA LEU A 342 17.21 -8.81 38.99
C LEU A 342 17.82 -7.42 38.73
N LYS A 343 17.02 -6.50 38.17
CA LYS A 343 17.48 -5.14 37.85
C LYS A 343 17.92 -4.39 39.11
N ASP A 344 17.15 -4.46 40.19
CA ASP A 344 17.49 -3.75 41.44
C ASP A 344 18.77 -4.31 42.08
N HIS A 345 18.96 -5.63 42.02
CA HIS A 345 20.20 -6.27 42.49
C HIS A 345 21.42 -5.88 41.66
N LEU A 346 21.34 -5.96 40.33
CA LEU A 346 22.46 -5.59 39.46
C LEU A 346 22.80 -4.10 39.58
N GLU A 347 21.81 -3.22 39.76
CA GLU A 347 22.03 -1.80 39.99
C GLU A 347 22.74 -1.56 41.34
N SER A 348 22.37 -2.30 42.38
CA SER A 348 23.06 -2.27 43.67
C SER A 348 24.53 -2.71 43.56
N ILE A 349 24.82 -3.80 42.83
CA ILE A 349 26.20 -4.25 42.61
C ILE A 349 27.01 -3.17 41.90
N VAL A 350 26.50 -2.67 40.77
CA VAL A 350 27.19 -1.67 39.95
C VAL A 350 27.48 -0.38 40.74
N SER A 351 26.57 0.03 41.64
CA SER A 351 26.77 1.21 42.50
C SER A 351 27.89 1.03 43.54
N THR A 352 28.18 -0.21 43.95
CA THR A 352 29.19 -0.51 44.97
C THR A 352 30.55 -0.79 44.34
N GLN A 353 30.57 -1.61 43.29
CA GLN A 353 31.77 -1.97 42.53
C GLN A 353 31.32 -2.42 41.14
N SER A 354 31.67 -1.68 40.09
CA SER A 354 31.31 -2.10 38.72
C SER A 354 31.97 -3.44 38.39
N PRO A 355 31.20 -4.52 38.13
CA PRO A 355 31.74 -5.78 37.66
C PRO A 355 32.24 -5.66 36.19
N PHE A 356 31.85 -4.58 35.51
CA PHE A 356 32.25 -4.29 34.13
C PHE A 356 33.51 -3.40 34.14
N PHE A 357 34.68 -4.03 34.10
CA PHE A 357 35.98 -3.33 34.11
C PHE A 357 36.07 -2.29 32.97
N LYS A 358 36.57 -1.08 33.26
CA LYS A 358 36.71 0.07 32.31
C LYS A 358 35.41 0.65 31.73
N SER A 359 34.24 0.40 32.32
CA SER A 359 32.99 1.07 31.91
C SER A 359 32.94 2.53 32.39
N LYS A 360 32.54 3.47 31.52
CA LYS A 360 32.23 4.87 31.87
C LYS A 360 30.93 5.00 32.63
N SER A 361 29.88 4.37 32.09
CA SER A 361 28.54 4.45 32.65
C SER A 361 27.78 3.14 32.40
N VAL A 362 26.85 2.83 33.30
CA VAL A 362 25.95 1.67 33.17
C VAL A 362 24.55 2.17 33.46
N ARG A 363 23.62 1.96 32.52
CA ARG A 363 22.22 2.34 32.65
C ARG A 363 21.32 1.12 32.62
N PHE A 364 20.33 1.11 33.49
CA PHE A 364 19.35 0.03 33.63
C PHE A 364 17.98 0.48 33.14
N SER A 365 17.26 -0.43 32.49
CA SER A 365 15.84 -0.26 32.18
C SER A 365 15.13 -1.61 32.19
N VAL A 366 13.82 -1.60 32.36
CA VAL A 366 13.00 -2.82 32.39
C VAL A 366 11.81 -2.68 31.43
N ILE A 367 11.49 -3.76 30.74
CA ILE A 367 10.33 -3.86 29.84
C ILE A 367 9.48 -5.02 30.33
N THR A 368 8.51 -4.75 31.20
CA THR A 368 7.74 -5.81 31.89
C THR A 368 6.34 -6.08 31.33
N ASN A 369 5.80 -5.16 30.53
CA ASN A 369 4.50 -5.34 29.87
C ASN A 369 4.54 -6.21 28.60
N ALA A 370 5.74 -6.64 28.18
CA ALA A 370 5.92 -7.52 27.02
C ALA A 370 5.56 -8.98 27.33
N ARG A 371 5.37 -9.80 26.29
CA ARG A 371 5.16 -11.26 26.43
C ARG A 371 6.31 -11.92 27.19
N ILE A 372 7.53 -11.49 26.91
CA ILE A 372 8.76 -11.88 27.61
C ILE A 372 9.30 -10.59 28.26
N PRO A 373 9.21 -10.46 29.59
CA PRO A 373 9.82 -9.38 30.34
C PRO A 373 11.35 -9.38 30.19
N ILE A 374 11.96 -8.21 30.04
CA ILE A 374 13.41 -8.06 29.83
C ILE A 374 13.97 -6.98 30.77
N ALA A 375 15.10 -7.27 31.41
CA ALA A 375 15.98 -6.27 32.01
C ALA A 375 17.05 -5.90 30.98
N ARG A 376 17.15 -4.61 30.65
CA ARG A 376 18.12 -4.08 29.70
C ARG A 376 19.22 -3.31 30.41
N LEU A 377 20.45 -3.68 30.12
CA LEU A 377 21.66 -3.03 30.57
C LEU A 377 22.34 -2.33 29.38
N CYS A 378 22.65 -1.05 29.52
CA CYS A 378 23.45 -0.31 28.55
C CYS A 378 24.77 0.09 29.21
N ILE A 379 25.88 -0.49 28.77
CA ILE A 379 27.21 -0.22 29.27
C ILE A 379 27.96 0.61 28.22
N GLU A 380 28.50 1.74 28.66
CA GLU A 380 29.31 2.64 27.83
C GLU A 380 30.79 2.45 28.17
N TYR A 381 31.63 2.21 27.16
CA TYR A 381 33.08 2.14 27.28
C TYR A 381 33.74 3.35 26.59
N ASP A 382 35.07 3.42 26.58
CA ASP A 382 35.79 4.49 25.89
C ASP A 382 35.54 4.51 24.39
N ASP A 383 35.62 3.34 23.75
CA ASP A 383 35.65 3.20 22.29
C ASP A 383 34.43 2.47 21.70
N TRP A 384 33.53 1.92 22.52
CA TRP A 384 32.38 1.12 22.08
C TRP A 384 31.26 1.06 23.13
N ASN A 385 30.05 0.64 22.73
CA ASN A 385 28.91 0.48 23.64
C ASN A 385 28.35 -0.95 23.59
N GLN A 386 27.88 -1.43 24.74
CA GLN A 386 27.26 -2.75 24.89
C GLN A 386 25.82 -2.60 25.37
N GLN A 387 24.88 -3.21 24.67
CA GLN A 387 23.53 -3.42 25.18
C GLN A 387 23.36 -4.89 25.56
N ILE A 388 22.82 -5.18 26.74
CA ILE A 388 22.56 -6.54 27.23
C ILE A 388 21.09 -6.65 27.60
N ASP A 389 20.35 -7.49 26.91
CA ASP A 389 18.95 -7.80 27.18
C ASP A 389 18.86 -9.15 27.89
N ILE A 390 18.42 -9.13 29.15
CA ILE A 390 18.34 -10.31 30.02
C ILE A 390 16.88 -10.70 30.24
N CYS A 391 16.53 -11.94 29.92
CA CYS A 391 15.23 -12.53 30.20
C CYS A 391 15.37 -13.77 31.11
N ILE A 392 14.29 -14.16 31.77
CA ILE A 392 14.29 -15.26 32.75
C ILE A 392 13.41 -16.41 32.26
N ASN A 393 13.92 -17.64 32.33
CA ASN A 393 13.26 -18.90 31.97
C ASN A 393 12.67 -18.92 30.56
N ASN A 394 13.27 -18.21 29.60
CA ASN A 394 12.83 -18.20 28.21
C ASN A 394 13.44 -19.37 27.41
N ILE A 395 13.02 -20.60 27.73
CA ILE A 395 13.56 -21.84 27.14
C ILE A 395 13.41 -21.87 25.62
N ALA A 396 12.29 -21.36 25.09
CA ALA A 396 12.04 -21.31 23.64
C ALA A 396 13.15 -20.56 22.87
N ALA A 397 13.75 -19.54 23.48
CA ALA A 397 14.85 -18.80 22.85
C ALA A 397 16.13 -19.64 22.69
N LEU A 398 16.40 -20.56 23.62
CA LEU A 398 17.52 -21.50 23.54
C LEU A 398 17.32 -22.49 22.40
N TRP A 399 16.14 -23.14 22.34
CA TRP A 399 15.79 -24.06 21.27
C TRP A 399 15.88 -23.38 19.90
N ASN A 400 15.27 -22.21 19.75
CA ASN A 400 15.33 -21.45 18.50
C ASN A 400 16.76 -21.07 18.13
N THR A 401 17.60 -20.69 19.09
CA THR A 401 19.00 -20.36 18.82
C THR A 401 19.78 -21.57 18.34
N LYS A 402 19.71 -22.70 19.04
CA LYS A 402 20.43 -23.94 18.68
C LYS A 402 19.96 -24.46 17.31
N LEU A 403 18.65 -24.41 17.04
CA LEU A 403 18.08 -24.82 15.76
C LEU A 403 18.53 -23.91 14.61
N ILE A 404 18.55 -22.59 14.80
CA ILE A 404 19.09 -21.66 13.80
C ILE A 404 20.58 -21.94 13.58
N SER A 405 21.38 -22.08 14.63
CA SER A 405 22.81 -22.40 14.54
C SER A 405 23.06 -23.66 13.71
N TYR A 406 22.26 -24.71 13.92
CA TYR A 406 22.32 -25.92 13.11
C TYR A 406 22.05 -25.65 11.63
N TRP A 407 20.95 -24.95 11.30
CA TRP A 407 20.59 -24.66 9.91
C TRP A 407 21.58 -23.78 9.16
N ILE A 408 22.30 -22.89 9.87
CA ILE A 408 23.36 -22.06 9.27
C ILE A 408 24.76 -22.71 9.39
N GLY A 409 24.85 -23.95 9.87
CA GLY A 409 26.09 -24.72 9.96
C GLY A 409 27.10 -24.23 11.01
N GLN A 410 26.63 -23.62 12.10
CA GLN A 410 27.42 -23.20 13.25
C GLN A 410 27.39 -24.31 14.33
N GLY A 411 28.23 -25.34 14.15
CA GLY A 411 28.49 -26.41 15.14
C GLY A 411 29.96 -26.38 15.63
N GLU A 412 30.28 -27.17 16.66
CA GLU A 412 31.51 -27.05 17.49
C GLU A 412 32.85 -27.24 16.74
N GLU A 413 32.89 -27.76 15.51
CA GLU A 413 34.13 -27.87 14.72
C GLU A 413 34.40 -26.62 13.86
N HIS A 414 35.18 -25.73 14.45
CA HIS A 414 35.45 -24.33 14.10
C HIS A 414 36.26 -24.01 12.82
N SER A 415 36.37 -24.87 11.81
CA SER A 415 37.29 -24.60 10.66
C SER A 415 36.62 -24.28 9.32
N LEU A 416 35.29 -24.34 9.18
CA LEU A 416 34.63 -24.39 7.86
C LEU A 416 33.54 -23.32 7.64
N ILE A 417 33.49 -22.31 8.51
CA ILE A 417 32.44 -21.25 8.52
C ILE A 417 32.45 -20.40 7.23
N ALA A 418 33.62 -20.22 6.61
CA ALA A 418 33.79 -19.37 5.43
C ALA A 418 33.17 -19.92 4.13
N GLU A 419 32.73 -21.18 4.12
CA GLU A 419 32.20 -21.84 2.91
C GLU A 419 30.69 -22.08 2.95
N ASN A 420 29.99 -21.72 4.05
CA ASN A 420 28.55 -21.94 4.16
C ASN A 420 27.77 -20.76 3.54
N TYR A 421 27.24 -20.97 2.34
CA TYR A 421 26.44 -19.94 1.64
C TYR A 421 25.19 -19.49 2.40
N VAL A 422 24.53 -20.36 3.18
CA VAL A 422 23.36 -19.98 3.98
C VAL A 422 23.76 -18.93 5.01
N TYR A 423 24.90 -19.14 5.68
CA TYR A 423 25.45 -18.21 6.64
C TYR A 423 25.89 -16.89 5.99
N ILE A 424 26.64 -16.95 4.89
CA ILE A 424 27.14 -15.74 4.19
C ILE A 424 25.97 -14.88 3.68
N VAL A 425 24.98 -15.49 3.04
CA VAL A 425 23.77 -14.77 2.58
C VAL A 425 23.00 -14.20 3.78
N SER A 426 22.97 -14.92 4.91
CA SER A 426 22.36 -14.41 6.15
C SER A 426 23.02 -13.10 6.61
N LEU A 427 24.35 -13.03 6.60
CA LEU A 427 25.08 -11.81 6.96
C LEU A 427 24.78 -10.66 5.99
N TRP A 428 24.80 -10.92 4.67
CA TRP A 428 24.51 -9.90 3.64
C TRP A 428 23.10 -9.32 3.74
N VAL A 429 22.08 -10.18 3.86
CA VAL A 429 20.68 -9.73 3.98
C VAL A 429 20.47 -8.96 5.28
N ARG A 430 21.15 -9.33 6.36
CA ARG A 430 21.12 -8.58 7.63
C ARG A 430 21.78 -7.21 7.49
N CYS A 431 22.92 -7.10 6.81
CA CYS A 431 23.55 -5.81 6.47
C CYS A 431 22.56 -4.90 5.73
N TRP A 432 21.90 -5.42 4.69
CA TRP A 432 20.88 -4.68 3.95
C TRP A 432 19.70 -4.23 4.84
N MET A 433 19.11 -5.15 5.61
CA MET A 433 17.95 -4.83 6.47
C MET A 433 18.30 -3.80 7.54
N LYS A 434 19.50 -3.87 8.08
CA LYS A 434 20.00 -2.92 9.08
C LYS A 434 20.17 -1.52 8.50
N GLN A 435 20.76 -1.40 7.32
CA GLN A 435 20.86 -0.10 6.64
C GLN A 435 19.48 0.48 6.34
N LEU A 436 18.53 -0.39 5.99
CA LEU A 436 17.15 0.01 5.79
C LEU A 436 16.49 0.56 7.08
N LYS A 437 16.77 -0.04 8.24
CA LYS A 437 16.27 0.42 9.54
C LYS A 437 16.91 1.72 10.03
N ARG A 438 18.22 1.95 9.78
CA ARG A 438 18.95 3.18 10.18
C ARG A 438 18.31 4.48 9.66
N ARG A 439 17.59 4.43 8.55
CA ARG A 439 16.96 5.60 7.88
C ARG A 439 15.72 6.17 8.58
N LYS A 440 15.50 5.89 9.87
CA LYS A 440 14.29 6.24 10.64
C LYS A 440 12.99 5.84 9.92
N ASN A 441 13.02 4.79 9.11
CA ASN A 441 11.82 4.28 8.46
C ASN A 441 11.06 3.42 9.49
N ALA A 442 10.36 4.09 10.42
CA ALA A 442 9.73 3.52 11.61
C ALA A 442 8.74 2.38 11.32
N TYR A 443 8.36 2.18 10.06
CA TYR A 443 7.44 1.15 9.62
C TYR A 443 8.10 -0.24 9.45
N ILE A 444 9.39 -0.32 9.08
CA ILE A 444 10.06 -1.60 8.79
C ILE A 444 10.77 -2.17 10.02
N SER A 445 11.03 -1.33 11.03
CA SER A 445 11.66 -1.75 12.29
C SER A 445 10.89 -2.86 13.01
N GLU A 446 9.59 -3.01 12.72
CA GLU A 446 8.70 -4.01 13.30
C GLU A 446 9.04 -5.47 12.92
N LEU A 447 9.74 -5.72 11.80
CA LEU A 447 10.22 -7.07 11.47
C LEU A 447 11.51 -7.36 12.26
N SER A 448 11.46 -8.34 13.16
CA SER A 448 12.62 -8.72 14.00
C SER A 448 13.75 -9.35 13.19
N SER A 449 14.98 -9.31 13.73
CA SER A 449 16.15 -9.97 13.16
C SER A 449 15.97 -11.49 13.04
N TYR A 450 15.28 -12.08 14.03
CA TYR A 450 14.88 -13.49 14.00
C TYR A 450 13.86 -13.78 12.88
N GLY A 451 12.82 -12.94 12.72
CA GLY A 451 11.86 -13.08 11.63
C GLY A 451 12.50 -12.95 10.24
N LEU A 452 13.49 -12.07 10.10
CA LEU A 452 14.30 -11.99 8.87
C LEU A 452 15.08 -13.29 8.63
N GLN A 453 15.66 -13.89 9.66
CA GLN A 453 16.39 -15.15 9.53
C GLN A 453 15.48 -16.29 9.04
N LEU A 454 14.25 -16.38 9.55
CA LEU A 454 13.27 -17.36 9.07
C LEU A 454 12.94 -17.19 7.58
N LEU A 455 12.84 -15.94 7.09
CA LEU A 455 12.66 -15.68 5.66
C LEU A 455 13.85 -16.20 4.83
N ILE A 456 15.07 -15.99 5.30
CA ILE A 456 16.28 -16.42 4.59
C ILE A 456 16.34 -17.94 4.53
N LEU A 457 16.15 -18.61 5.66
CA LEU A 457 16.13 -20.07 5.74
C LEU A 457 15.03 -20.69 4.90
N PHE A 458 13.84 -20.08 4.89
CA PHE A 458 12.72 -20.57 4.09
C PHE A 458 12.99 -20.43 2.60
N PHE A 459 13.61 -19.33 2.16
CA PHE A 459 14.07 -19.20 0.78
C PHE A 459 14.99 -20.36 0.39
N PHE A 460 16.00 -20.66 1.22
CA PHE A 460 16.91 -21.78 0.99
C PHE A 460 16.18 -23.12 0.98
N GLN A 461 15.31 -23.38 1.94
CA GLN A 461 14.54 -24.62 2.01
C GLN A 461 13.63 -24.82 0.79
N GLN A 462 13.09 -23.75 0.21
CA GLN A 462 12.20 -23.82 -0.96
C GLN A 462 12.96 -23.92 -2.29
N LYS A 463 14.09 -23.21 -2.44
CA LYS A 463 14.88 -23.17 -3.68
C LYS A 463 15.97 -24.23 -3.74
N TYR A 464 16.53 -24.59 -2.60
CA TYR A 464 17.61 -25.55 -2.42
C TYR A 464 17.30 -26.46 -1.22
N PRO A 465 16.31 -27.36 -1.31
CA PRO A 465 15.85 -28.18 -0.18
C PRO A 465 16.95 -29.04 0.48
N GLU A 466 18.08 -29.26 -0.20
CA GLU A 466 19.25 -29.96 0.30
C GLU A 466 20.17 -29.10 1.18
N SER A 467 19.95 -27.78 1.25
CA SER A 467 20.75 -26.84 2.04
C SER A 467 20.25 -26.69 3.48
N VAL A 468 18.94 -26.72 3.71
CA VAL A 468 18.31 -26.52 5.02
C VAL A 468 17.32 -27.68 5.28
N PRO A 469 17.65 -28.62 6.19
CA PRO A 469 16.78 -29.74 6.51
C PRO A 469 15.49 -29.29 7.22
N LYS A 470 14.44 -30.11 7.10
CA LYS A 470 13.16 -29.89 7.76
C LYS A 470 13.23 -30.50 9.15
N ILE A 471 12.97 -29.69 10.16
CA ILE A 471 13.12 -30.09 11.55
C ILE A 471 11.89 -29.56 12.30
N ASP A 472 11.19 -30.45 12.99
CA ASP A 472 10.01 -30.18 13.80
C ASP A 472 10.21 -30.69 15.24
N LEU A 473 10.74 -29.81 16.10
CA LEU A 473 11.06 -30.12 17.48
C LEU A 473 10.00 -29.63 18.48
N HIS A 474 8.79 -29.34 18.01
CA HIS A 474 7.75 -28.76 18.87
C HIS A 474 7.41 -29.66 20.06
N GLU A 475 7.29 -30.96 19.82
CA GLU A 475 6.93 -31.94 20.85
C GLU A 475 8.05 -32.09 21.90
N GLN A 476 9.30 -32.20 21.45
CA GLN A 476 10.48 -32.31 22.32
C GLN A 476 10.65 -31.05 23.18
N TYR A 477 10.43 -29.87 22.60
CA TYR A 477 10.39 -28.62 23.36
C TYR A 477 9.30 -28.62 24.42
N GLN A 478 8.06 -29.03 24.09
CA GLN A 478 6.97 -29.09 25.07
C GLN A 478 7.28 -30.07 26.22
N GLN A 479 7.87 -31.22 25.90
CA GLN A 479 8.32 -32.19 26.90
C GLN A 479 9.38 -31.59 27.83
N GLN A 480 10.38 -30.89 27.28
CA GLN A 480 11.44 -30.27 28.08
C GLN A 480 10.94 -29.06 28.90
N GLU A 481 10.05 -28.21 28.37
CA GLU A 481 9.44 -27.10 29.12
C GLU A 481 8.60 -27.63 30.29
N THR A 482 7.85 -28.72 30.07
CA THR A 482 7.08 -29.40 31.12
C THR A 482 8.00 -30.03 32.17
N ALA A 483 9.05 -30.73 31.73
CA ALA A 483 10.04 -31.33 32.62
C ALA A 483 10.76 -30.28 33.47
N PHE A 484 11.07 -29.11 32.91
CA PHE A 484 11.68 -28.01 33.66
C PHE A 484 10.73 -27.47 34.74
N ALA A 485 9.44 -27.35 34.43
CA ALA A 485 8.44 -26.93 35.42
C ALA A 485 8.25 -27.96 36.56
N SER A 486 8.36 -29.26 36.28
CA SER A 486 8.11 -30.33 37.27
C SER A 486 9.35 -30.85 38.02
N ASN A 487 10.50 -30.93 37.35
CA ASN A 487 11.75 -31.47 37.86
C ASN A 487 12.97 -30.75 37.21
N PRO A 488 13.19 -29.47 37.52
CA PRO A 488 14.18 -28.63 36.83
C PRO A 488 15.61 -29.15 36.92
N LEU A 489 15.97 -29.81 38.02
CA LEU A 489 17.32 -30.36 38.24
C LEU A 489 17.66 -31.54 37.31
N SER A 490 16.65 -32.14 36.66
CA SER A 490 16.84 -33.23 35.71
C SER A 490 16.93 -32.79 34.25
N VAL A 491 16.78 -31.49 33.98
CA VAL A 491 16.76 -30.96 32.62
C VAL A 491 18.17 -30.52 32.22
N ASP A 492 18.71 -31.18 31.20
CA ASP A 492 19.92 -30.75 30.52
C ASP A 492 19.56 -30.00 29.23
N PHE A 493 19.96 -28.73 29.15
CA PHE A 493 19.74 -27.89 27.98
C PHE A 493 20.75 -28.14 26.85
N GLU A 494 21.84 -28.86 27.07
CA GLU A 494 22.76 -29.25 26.00
C GLU A 494 22.21 -30.42 25.15
N SER A 495 21.34 -31.26 25.72
CA SER A 495 20.60 -32.31 25.00
C SER A 495 19.75 -31.81 23.81
N ILE A 496 19.53 -30.50 23.68
CA ILE A 496 18.85 -29.90 22.52
C ILE A 496 19.58 -30.26 21.22
N HIS A 497 20.91 -30.28 21.21
CA HIS A 497 21.70 -30.63 20.02
C HIS A 497 21.48 -32.09 19.60
N GLU A 498 21.44 -33.02 20.55
CA GLU A 498 21.14 -34.43 20.28
C GLU A 498 19.76 -34.60 19.66
N ASN A 499 18.75 -33.88 20.17
CA ASN A 499 17.41 -33.90 19.59
C ASN A 499 17.38 -33.38 18.14
N ILE A 500 18.14 -32.30 17.86
CA ILE A 500 18.30 -31.77 16.52
C ILE A 500 18.95 -32.81 15.60
N ASP A 501 20.05 -33.44 16.03
CA ASP A 501 20.79 -34.43 15.25
C ASP A 501 19.95 -35.69 14.96
N ILE A 502 19.21 -36.17 15.96
CA ILE A 502 18.29 -37.30 15.81
C ILE A 502 17.23 -37.00 14.74
N GLN A 503 16.64 -35.80 14.78
CA GLN A 503 15.58 -35.45 13.84
C GLN A 503 16.10 -35.12 12.44
N ALA A 504 17.24 -34.44 12.34
CA ALA A 504 17.88 -34.18 11.06
C ALA A 504 18.36 -35.48 10.40
N GLY A 505 18.72 -36.50 11.19
CA GLY A 505 19.31 -37.75 10.74
C GLY A 505 20.72 -37.55 10.18
N ALA A 506 21.24 -38.54 9.44
CA ALA A 506 22.56 -38.45 8.77
C ALA A 506 22.63 -37.38 7.64
N HIS A 507 21.62 -36.52 7.52
CA HIS A 507 21.63 -35.37 6.62
C HIS A 507 22.50 -34.26 7.21
N ASN A 508 23.80 -34.38 6.96
CA ASN A 508 24.79 -33.35 7.27
C ASN A 508 24.42 -32.02 6.57
N ALA A 509 23.80 -31.09 7.30
CA ALA A 509 23.68 -29.68 6.92
C ALA A 509 25.04 -29.06 6.52
N PHE A 510 26.14 -29.70 6.92
CA PHE A 510 27.53 -29.39 6.56
C PHE A 510 27.94 -29.66 5.09
N ARG A 511 27.04 -30.12 4.21
CA ARG A 511 27.38 -30.54 2.83
C ARG A 511 27.16 -29.53 1.72
N TRP A 512 26.65 -28.32 1.98
CA TRP A 512 26.67 -27.23 0.97
C TRP A 512 28.07 -26.59 0.85
N ARG A 513 29.10 -27.46 0.75
CA ARG A 513 30.48 -27.14 0.38
C ARG A 513 30.59 -27.12 -1.15
N ASN A 514 31.56 -26.37 -1.63
CA ASN A 514 31.68 -25.79 -2.97
C ASN A 514 31.91 -26.79 -4.14
N ASN A 515 30.98 -27.71 -4.40
CA ASN A 515 31.11 -28.73 -5.47
C ASN A 515 30.16 -28.52 -6.68
N ASN A 516 29.38 -27.43 -6.75
CA ASN A 516 28.48 -27.17 -7.89
C ASN A 516 28.71 -25.76 -8.44
N SER A 517 28.98 -25.67 -9.74
CA SER A 517 29.18 -24.46 -10.57
C SER A 517 27.96 -23.52 -10.69
N ARG A 518 26.97 -23.62 -9.78
CA ARG A 518 25.75 -22.79 -9.73
C ARG A 518 25.56 -22.03 -8.43
N LYS A 519 26.53 -22.06 -7.52
CA LYS A 519 26.40 -21.63 -6.11
C LYS A 519 27.31 -20.45 -5.80
N GLU A 520 27.05 -19.34 -6.47
CA GLU A 520 27.78 -18.09 -6.26
C GLU A 520 26.97 -17.20 -5.30
N THR A 521 27.60 -16.63 -4.28
CA THR A 521 27.01 -15.82 -3.21
C THR A 521 26.19 -14.67 -3.77
N LEU A 522 26.71 -13.98 -4.79
CA LEU A 522 25.99 -12.89 -5.45
C LEU A 522 24.70 -13.39 -6.11
N ILE A 523 24.77 -14.51 -6.82
CA ILE A 523 23.61 -15.13 -7.46
C ILE A 523 22.56 -15.53 -6.42
N LEU A 524 22.96 -16.15 -5.32
CA LEU A 524 22.03 -16.56 -4.25
C LEU A 524 21.34 -15.34 -3.62
N LEU A 525 22.07 -14.25 -3.44
CA LEU A 525 21.51 -12.98 -2.96
C LEU A 525 20.51 -12.37 -3.96
N MET A 526 20.85 -12.38 -5.25
CA MET A 526 19.95 -11.95 -6.32
C MET A 526 18.68 -12.79 -6.36
N GLU A 527 18.80 -14.11 -6.21
CA GLU A 527 17.69 -15.07 -6.18
C GLU A 527 16.82 -14.88 -4.94
N PHE A 528 17.39 -14.55 -3.78
CA PHE A 528 16.64 -14.21 -2.57
C PHE A 528 15.70 -13.02 -2.80
N PHE A 529 16.23 -11.92 -3.34
CA PHE A 529 15.43 -10.72 -3.62
C PHE A 529 14.39 -10.99 -4.72
N HIS A 530 14.78 -11.72 -5.77
CA HIS A 530 13.87 -12.13 -6.83
C HIS A 530 12.71 -12.96 -6.29
N TYR A 531 13.00 -13.94 -5.44
CA TYR A 531 12.01 -14.85 -4.85
C TYR A 531 10.94 -14.08 -4.07
N TYR A 532 11.33 -13.25 -3.10
CA TYR A 532 10.36 -12.51 -2.29
C TYR A 532 9.63 -11.40 -3.06
N CYS A 533 10.23 -10.89 -4.14
CA CYS A 533 9.61 -9.90 -5.00
C CYS A 533 8.57 -10.51 -5.96
N PHE A 534 8.89 -11.63 -6.62
CA PHE A 534 8.15 -12.13 -7.78
C PHE A 534 7.51 -13.51 -7.59
N GLU A 535 8.04 -14.35 -6.71
CA GLU A 535 7.65 -15.76 -6.62
C GLU A 535 6.88 -16.11 -5.34
N PHE A 536 7.27 -15.53 -4.21
CA PHE A 536 6.63 -15.80 -2.91
C PHE A 536 5.16 -15.36 -2.92
N ASN A 537 4.26 -16.28 -2.58
CA ASN A 537 2.83 -15.98 -2.52
C ASN A 537 2.43 -15.41 -1.16
N TRP A 538 2.58 -14.09 -1.04
CA TRP A 538 2.20 -13.31 0.14
C TRP A 538 0.73 -13.47 0.57
N ASN A 539 -0.17 -13.93 -0.30
CA ASN A 539 -1.60 -13.98 0.01
C ASN A 539 -1.95 -15.21 0.86
N ASP A 540 -1.30 -16.34 0.61
CA ASP A 540 -1.73 -17.61 1.18
C ASP A 540 -0.63 -18.38 1.92
N TRP A 541 0.65 -18.11 1.63
CA TRP A 541 1.73 -18.91 2.21
C TRP A 541 2.10 -18.44 3.61
N VAL A 542 2.38 -19.41 4.48
CA VAL A 542 3.02 -19.23 5.78
C VAL A 542 4.48 -19.68 5.65
N VAL A 543 5.40 -18.86 6.13
CA VAL A 543 6.81 -19.22 6.23
C VAL A 543 6.95 -20.19 7.40
N SER A 544 7.16 -21.46 7.10
CA SER A 544 7.31 -22.56 8.06
C SER A 544 8.50 -23.42 7.64
N LEU A 545 9.44 -23.64 8.58
CA LEU A 545 10.63 -24.45 8.34
C LEU A 545 10.43 -25.93 8.70
N ARG A 546 9.28 -26.27 9.31
CA ARG A 546 8.98 -27.61 9.82
C ARG A 546 8.60 -28.60 8.72
N PHE A 547 8.08 -28.12 7.59
CA PHE A 547 7.45 -28.96 6.58
C PHE A 547 8.00 -28.74 5.16
N SER A 548 7.90 -29.79 4.33
CA SER A 548 8.20 -29.72 2.90
C SER A 548 7.12 -29.06 2.08
N SER A 549 5.86 -29.32 2.44
CA SER A 549 4.70 -28.73 1.80
C SER A 549 4.50 -27.31 2.29
N ILE A 550 4.17 -26.41 1.36
CA ILE A 550 3.77 -25.05 1.70
C ILE A 550 2.56 -25.08 2.62
N LEU A 551 2.70 -24.47 3.79
CA LEU A 551 1.61 -24.30 4.73
C LEU A 551 0.77 -23.09 4.32
N SER A 552 -0.55 -23.26 4.26
CA SER A 552 -1.47 -22.16 3.97
C SER A 552 -1.89 -21.43 5.25
N LYS A 553 -2.14 -20.13 5.15
CA LYS A 553 -2.70 -19.32 6.26
C LYS A 553 -4.05 -19.86 6.70
N LYS A 554 -4.82 -20.42 5.78
CA LYS A 554 -6.08 -21.10 6.08
C LYS A 554 -5.89 -22.31 6.98
N ALA A 555 -4.86 -23.12 6.73
CA ALA A 555 -4.57 -24.30 7.55
C ALA A 555 -4.21 -23.92 9.00
N LYS A 556 -3.59 -22.76 9.20
CA LYS A 556 -3.23 -22.22 10.53
C LYS A 556 -4.30 -21.33 11.17
N SER A 557 -5.44 -21.12 10.52
CA SER A 557 -6.43 -20.12 10.94
C SER A 557 -5.84 -18.70 11.10
N TRP A 558 -4.75 -18.39 10.39
CA TRP A 558 -4.08 -17.09 10.38
C TRP A 558 -4.60 -16.17 9.28
N ASN A 559 -5.72 -16.53 8.65
CA ASN A 559 -6.48 -15.63 7.81
C ASN A 559 -7.08 -14.52 8.69
N ARG A 560 -6.37 -13.41 8.78
CA ARG A 560 -6.80 -12.25 9.56
C ARG A 560 -8.02 -11.63 8.88
N SER A 561 -9.19 -11.83 9.47
CA SER A 561 -10.46 -11.31 8.94
C SER A 561 -10.50 -9.77 8.93
N GLY A 562 -11.23 -9.21 7.97
CA GLY A 562 -11.43 -7.77 7.81
C GLY A 562 -10.88 -7.23 6.49
N ALA A 563 -10.04 -6.19 6.55
CA ALA A 563 -9.53 -5.52 5.37
C ALA A 563 -8.58 -6.41 4.55
N ARG A 564 -8.71 -6.39 3.21
CA ARG A 564 -7.94 -7.20 2.23
C ARG A 564 -6.42 -7.27 2.50
N TRP A 565 -5.79 -6.21 3.01
CA TRP A 565 -4.36 -6.23 3.31
C TRP A 565 -3.98 -7.23 4.42
N ARG A 566 -4.89 -7.52 5.35
CA ARG A 566 -4.65 -8.46 6.46
C ARG A 566 -4.60 -9.90 5.96
N GLU A 567 -5.32 -10.20 4.89
CA GLU A 567 -5.24 -11.48 4.18
C GLU A 567 -3.87 -11.63 3.49
N GLU A 568 -3.31 -10.53 2.98
CA GLU A 568 -1.98 -10.51 2.36
C GLU A 568 -0.82 -10.34 3.38
N ALA A 569 -1.11 -10.31 4.69
CA ALA A 569 -0.11 -10.02 5.71
C ALA A 569 1.00 -11.08 5.76
N LEU A 570 2.25 -10.69 6.01
CA LEU A 570 3.33 -11.65 6.20
C LEU A 570 3.02 -12.54 7.42
N SER A 571 3.12 -13.85 7.25
CA SER A 571 2.95 -14.82 8.33
C SER A 571 4.20 -15.70 8.45
N LEU A 572 4.78 -15.70 9.64
CA LEU A 572 6.03 -16.38 9.97
C LEU A 572 5.79 -17.28 11.17
N GLU A 573 5.79 -18.59 10.95
CA GLU A 573 5.66 -19.58 12.04
C GLU A 573 6.98 -19.69 12.81
N ASP A 574 6.90 -19.55 14.13
CA ASP A 574 7.99 -19.93 15.04
C ASP A 574 8.11 -21.47 15.06
N PRO A 575 9.28 -22.05 14.73
CA PRO A 575 9.45 -23.50 14.60
C PRO A 575 9.30 -24.25 15.93
N ILE A 576 9.44 -23.56 17.06
CA ILE A 576 9.31 -24.13 18.40
C ILE A 576 7.96 -23.76 19.01
N GLU A 577 7.56 -22.49 18.97
CA GLU A 577 6.25 -22.04 19.44
C GLU A 577 5.23 -21.93 18.28
N ILE A 578 4.78 -23.07 17.74
CA ILE A 578 4.08 -23.18 16.44
C ILE A 578 2.76 -22.40 16.28
N GLU A 579 2.19 -21.89 17.38
CA GLU A 579 1.00 -21.03 17.40
C GLU A 579 1.36 -19.54 17.26
N ARG A 580 2.64 -19.20 17.28
CA ARG A 580 3.15 -17.83 17.24
C ARG A 580 3.44 -17.40 15.80
N ASP A 581 2.68 -16.43 15.32
CA ASP A 581 2.97 -15.70 14.08
C ASP A 581 3.88 -14.49 14.37
N LEU A 582 5.16 -14.58 14.01
CA LEU A 582 6.12 -13.48 14.16
C LEU A 582 5.87 -12.33 13.17
N GLY A 583 5.19 -12.61 12.06
CA GLY A 583 4.83 -11.63 11.05
C GLY A 583 3.72 -10.67 11.50
N ILE A 584 3.04 -10.94 12.62
CA ILE A 584 1.99 -10.07 13.16
C ILE A 584 2.47 -8.68 13.56
N LEU A 585 3.75 -8.57 13.92
CA LEU A 585 4.34 -7.29 14.30
C LEU A 585 4.49 -6.36 13.11
N LEU A 586 4.73 -6.91 11.91
CA LEU A 586 4.90 -6.13 10.69
C LEU A 586 3.55 -5.62 10.18
N LYS A 587 3.22 -4.37 10.49
CA LYS A 587 1.98 -3.73 10.05
C LYS A 587 1.97 -3.49 8.54
N ARG A 588 0.78 -3.18 8.02
CA ARG A 588 0.53 -2.90 6.59
C ARG A 588 1.59 -2.01 5.94
N LYS A 589 1.88 -0.85 6.55
CA LYS A 589 2.88 0.10 6.04
C LYS A 589 4.27 -0.53 5.98
N GLY A 590 4.70 -1.21 7.04
CA GLY A 590 6.00 -1.89 7.10
C GLY A 590 6.15 -2.95 6.02
N GLN A 591 5.12 -3.75 5.81
CA GLN A 591 5.13 -4.79 4.78
C GLN A 591 5.18 -4.22 3.36
N ILE A 592 4.45 -3.13 3.10
CA ILE A 592 4.50 -2.48 1.78
C ILE A 592 5.88 -1.93 1.52
N HIS A 593 6.48 -1.26 2.50
CA HIS A 593 7.86 -0.78 2.39
C HIS A 593 8.84 -1.93 2.15
N LEU A 594 8.70 -3.04 2.87
CA LEU A 594 9.54 -4.23 2.67
C LEU A 594 9.43 -4.76 1.22
N LYS A 595 8.20 -4.93 0.71
CA LYS A 595 7.96 -5.35 -0.69
C LYS A 595 8.55 -4.36 -1.71
N LEU A 596 8.45 -3.06 -1.44
CA LEU A 596 9.00 -2.02 -2.31
C LEU A 596 10.52 -2.02 -2.30
N HIS A 597 11.16 -2.24 -1.16
CA HIS A 597 12.61 -2.37 -1.09
C HIS A 597 13.12 -3.63 -1.78
N PHE A 598 12.39 -4.76 -1.71
CA PHE A 598 12.70 -5.91 -2.56
C PHE A 598 12.63 -5.56 -4.05
N LEU A 599 11.56 -4.90 -4.49
CA LEU A 599 11.41 -4.46 -5.88
C LEU A 599 12.50 -3.47 -6.31
N GLN A 600 12.87 -2.53 -5.44
CA GLN A 600 13.92 -1.55 -5.66
C GLN A 600 15.28 -2.22 -5.83
N VAL A 601 15.62 -3.17 -4.95
CA VAL A 601 16.87 -3.93 -5.07
C VAL A 601 16.88 -4.73 -6.37
N CYS A 602 15.79 -5.42 -6.72
CA CYS A 602 15.69 -6.11 -8.01
C CYS A 602 15.89 -5.16 -9.19
N TYR A 603 15.27 -3.97 -9.17
CA TYR A 603 15.45 -2.96 -10.21
C TYR A 603 16.92 -2.51 -10.32
N GLN A 604 17.52 -2.15 -9.19
CA GLN A 604 18.90 -1.67 -9.16
C GLN A 604 19.85 -2.75 -9.67
N LEU A 605 19.74 -3.97 -9.16
CA LEU A 605 20.56 -5.11 -9.61
C LEU A 605 20.35 -5.39 -11.10
N SER A 606 19.12 -5.30 -11.60
CA SER A 606 18.81 -5.51 -13.02
C SER A 606 19.33 -4.39 -13.95
N ALA A 607 19.60 -3.21 -13.41
CA ALA A 607 20.00 -2.02 -14.16
C ALA A 607 21.51 -1.71 -14.08
N LEU A 608 22.31 -2.56 -13.43
CA LEU A 608 23.77 -2.43 -13.40
C LEU A 608 24.33 -2.62 -14.82
N SER A 609 25.26 -1.75 -15.20
CA SER A 609 25.98 -1.75 -16.49
C SER A 609 27.30 -2.51 -16.41
N ALA A 610 27.60 -3.38 -17.39
CA ALA A 610 28.71 -4.35 -17.40
C ALA A 610 30.08 -3.84 -16.86
N GLU A 611 30.36 -2.54 -17.01
CA GLU A 611 31.65 -1.93 -16.68
C GLU A 611 31.82 -1.46 -15.21
N GLN A 612 30.80 -1.55 -14.34
CA GLN A 612 30.86 -0.93 -12.98
C GLN A 612 30.30 -1.77 -11.81
N GLU A 613 30.34 -3.10 -11.86
CA GLU A 613 29.25 -3.87 -11.22
C GLU A 613 29.52 -4.43 -9.82
N ALA A 614 30.62 -5.13 -9.56
CA ALA A 614 30.80 -5.83 -8.27
C ALA A 614 30.97 -4.87 -7.08
N GLY A 615 31.80 -3.83 -7.25
CA GLY A 615 31.97 -2.78 -6.24
C GLY A 615 30.71 -1.96 -5.97
N GLN A 616 29.82 -1.80 -6.96
CA GLN A 616 28.53 -1.13 -6.77
C GLN A 616 27.50 -2.01 -6.08
N VAL A 617 27.47 -3.33 -6.32
CA VAL A 617 26.60 -4.25 -5.56
C VAL A 617 27.04 -4.32 -4.10
N ALA A 618 28.33 -4.52 -3.85
CA ALA A 618 28.86 -4.51 -2.49
C ALA A 618 28.57 -3.16 -1.80
N LYS A 619 28.70 -2.02 -2.50
CA LYS A 619 28.30 -0.69 -1.97
C LYS A 619 26.79 -0.52 -1.82
N LEU A 620 25.97 -1.07 -2.70
CA LEU A 620 24.51 -1.02 -2.59
C LEU A 620 24.03 -1.77 -1.33
N MET A 621 24.75 -2.83 -0.96
CA MET A 621 24.48 -3.66 0.19
C MET A 621 25.18 -3.18 1.49
N THR A 622 26.36 -2.54 1.41
CA THR A 622 27.15 -2.06 2.58
C THR A 622 27.20 -0.54 2.79
N SER A 623 27.14 0.27 1.73
CA SER A 623 27.46 1.71 1.66
C SER A 623 26.33 2.52 0.98
N TRP A 624 25.09 2.36 1.43
CA TRP A 624 23.97 3.14 0.88
C TRP A 624 23.96 4.61 1.34
N GLU A 625 25.11 5.21 1.67
CA GLU A 625 25.20 6.65 1.97
C GLU A 625 25.54 7.52 0.75
N SER A 626 26.25 7.01 -0.26
CA SER A 626 26.92 7.90 -1.22
C SER A 626 26.27 8.02 -2.61
N SER A 627 25.53 7.01 -3.08
CA SER A 627 25.10 6.99 -4.50
C SER A 627 23.95 7.94 -4.85
N MET A 628 23.18 8.42 -3.86
CA MET A 628 22.07 9.38 -4.11
C MET A 628 22.46 10.86 -3.98
N ARG A 629 23.61 11.21 -3.38
CA ARG A 629 24.09 12.60 -3.36
C ARG A 629 24.96 12.96 -4.57
N GLN A 630 25.46 11.99 -5.34
CA GLN A 630 26.48 12.23 -6.36
C GLN A 630 26.04 12.15 -7.84
N LYS A 631 24.74 12.03 -8.16
CA LYS A 631 24.28 12.00 -9.58
C LYS A 631 23.34 13.12 -10.04
N PHE A 632 23.23 14.22 -9.31
CA PHE A 632 22.65 15.46 -9.86
C PHE A 632 23.42 16.71 -9.39
N SER A 633 24.71 16.78 -9.74
CA SER A 633 25.33 18.08 -10.01
C SER A 633 25.54 18.19 -11.51
N PHE A 634 24.49 18.58 -12.24
CA PHE A 634 24.70 19.20 -13.53
C PHE A 634 24.61 20.72 -13.31
N ALA A 635 25.76 21.35 -13.50
CA ALA A 635 26.06 22.77 -13.64
C ALA A 635 24.99 23.76 -13.13
N GLY A 636 25.39 24.53 -12.11
CA GLY A 636 24.62 25.64 -11.58
C GLY A 636 24.13 26.59 -12.68
N LYS A 637 22.82 26.76 -12.71
CA LYS A 637 22.14 28.04 -12.97
C LYS A 637 20.85 28.02 -12.15
N THR A 638 20.70 29.07 -11.38
CA THR A 638 19.56 29.48 -10.57
C THR A 638 18.22 29.09 -11.20
N LEU A 639 17.40 28.35 -10.46
CA LEU A 639 16.03 27.97 -10.82
C LEU A 639 15.10 29.17 -10.59
N VAL A 640 15.25 30.20 -11.43
CA VAL A 640 14.28 31.26 -11.67
C VAL A 640 14.13 31.36 -13.18
N ALA A 641 12.88 31.30 -13.66
CA ALA A 641 12.43 31.28 -15.06
C ALA A 641 12.31 29.88 -15.72
N LEU A 642 11.09 29.32 -15.68
CA LEU A 642 10.57 28.44 -16.74
C LEU A 642 9.03 28.61 -16.92
N PRO A 643 8.59 29.72 -17.54
CA PRO A 643 7.40 29.70 -18.41
C PRO A 643 7.73 29.70 -19.91
N ALA A 644 9.00 29.68 -20.31
CA ALA A 644 9.39 30.04 -21.69
C ALA A 644 9.92 28.89 -22.59
N ILE A 645 9.93 27.62 -22.15
CA ILE A 645 10.32 26.48 -23.01
C ILE A 645 9.14 25.53 -23.23
N ILE A 646 8.01 26.08 -23.64
CA ILE A 646 6.87 25.34 -24.19
C ILE A 646 6.75 25.52 -25.71
N PRO A 647 7.16 26.66 -26.33
CA PRO A 647 7.12 26.76 -27.79
C PRO A 647 8.24 26.02 -28.55
N ALA A 648 9.40 25.74 -27.92
CA ALA A 648 10.59 25.29 -28.65
C ALA A 648 10.75 23.76 -28.81
N VAL A 649 9.94 22.93 -28.13
CA VAL A 649 10.00 21.45 -28.25
C VAL A 649 8.80 20.89 -29.05
N TRP A 650 7.95 21.78 -29.56
CA TRP A 650 6.87 21.45 -30.50
C TRP A 650 7.31 21.46 -31.97
N SER A 651 8.58 21.70 -32.27
CA SER A 651 9.16 21.48 -33.60
C SER A 651 9.73 20.07 -33.73
N LEU A 652 9.06 19.25 -34.55
CA LEU A 652 9.55 18.12 -35.36
C LEU A 652 10.70 17.25 -34.78
N ASN A 653 10.38 15.96 -34.52
CA ASN A 653 11.28 14.79 -34.33
C ASN A 653 11.35 14.09 -32.95
N ALA A 654 10.51 14.41 -31.96
CA ALA A 654 10.35 13.54 -30.79
C ALA A 654 9.41 12.35 -31.10
N SER A 655 9.84 11.11 -30.81
CA SER A 655 9.04 9.90 -31.02
C SER A 655 7.75 9.92 -30.18
N ARG A 656 6.64 9.40 -30.73
CA ARG A 656 5.31 9.32 -30.09
C ARG A 656 5.35 8.67 -28.69
N ILE A 657 6.31 7.77 -28.46
CA ILE A 657 6.54 7.08 -27.19
C ILE A 657 7.19 8.01 -26.14
N GLN A 658 8.09 8.91 -26.54
CA GLN A 658 8.65 9.91 -25.62
C GLN A 658 7.64 10.96 -25.21
N ARG A 659 6.77 11.42 -26.13
CA ARG A 659 5.68 12.35 -25.79
C ARG A 659 4.67 11.73 -24.81
N ASP A 660 4.24 10.50 -25.06
CA ASP A 660 3.30 9.78 -24.19
C ASP A 660 3.92 9.43 -22.81
N ARG A 661 5.23 9.17 -22.74
CA ARG A 661 5.97 8.95 -21.49
C ARG A 661 6.17 10.24 -20.69
N ILE A 662 6.46 11.35 -21.36
CA ILE A 662 6.58 12.67 -20.74
C ILE A 662 5.21 13.15 -20.26
N GLU A 663 4.13 13.00 -21.04
CA GLU A 663 2.76 13.31 -20.60
C GLU A 663 2.31 12.46 -19.40
N LYS A 664 2.64 11.16 -19.37
CA LYS A 664 2.32 10.26 -18.23
C LYS A 664 3.11 10.63 -16.97
N ALA A 665 4.38 10.98 -17.11
CA ALA A 665 5.20 11.48 -16.00
C ALA A 665 4.72 12.87 -15.55
N TYR A 666 4.30 13.74 -16.47
CA TYR A 666 3.80 15.09 -16.20
C TYR A 666 2.38 15.10 -15.61
N ALA A 667 1.52 14.11 -15.90
CA ALA A 667 0.19 13.99 -15.29
C ALA A 667 0.26 13.46 -13.84
N ILE A 668 1.18 12.53 -13.56
CA ILE A 668 1.42 11.99 -12.22
C ILE A 668 2.25 12.99 -11.39
N SER A 669 3.19 13.70 -12.04
CA SER A 669 3.90 14.83 -11.45
C SER A 669 2.93 15.97 -11.20
N SER A 670 2.26 16.57 -12.19
CA SER A 670 1.42 17.78 -12.01
C SER A 670 0.32 17.63 -10.97
N TYR A 671 -0.30 16.46 -10.81
CA TYR A 671 -1.27 16.25 -9.73
C TYR A 671 -0.62 16.30 -8.34
N ASN A 672 0.60 15.77 -8.18
CA ASN A 672 1.37 15.83 -6.94
C ASN A 672 2.19 17.13 -6.79
N THR A 673 2.56 17.77 -7.91
CA THR A 673 3.30 19.04 -7.97
C THR A 673 2.35 20.20 -7.79
N ASP A 674 1.06 20.10 -8.12
CA ASP A 674 0.06 21.08 -7.71
C ASP A 674 -0.18 21.01 -6.20
N ILE A 675 -0.06 19.84 -5.56
CA ILE A 675 -0.12 19.69 -4.10
C ILE A 675 1.16 20.23 -3.43
N VAL A 676 2.34 19.94 -4.00
CA VAL A 676 3.64 20.40 -3.48
C VAL A 676 3.92 21.87 -3.80
N ASN A 677 3.48 22.39 -4.95
CA ASN A 677 3.56 23.82 -5.30
C ASN A 677 2.56 24.65 -4.47
N ARG A 678 1.45 24.06 -4.01
CA ARG A 678 0.58 24.66 -2.99
C ARG A 678 1.25 24.74 -1.61
N GLN A 679 2.20 23.85 -1.31
CA GLN A 679 3.04 23.94 -0.10
C GLN A 679 4.20 24.92 -0.30
N SER A 680 4.94 24.86 -1.42
CA SER A 680 6.13 25.68 -1.65
C SER A 680 5.85 27.14 -2.04
N ALA A 681 4.68 27.47 -2.59
CA ALA A 681 4.27 28.86 -2.82
C ALA A 681 3.82 29.59 -1.54
N VAL A 682 3.56 28.85 -0.46
CA VAL A 682 3.24 29.39 0.88
C VAL A 682 4.48 29.37 1.79
N GLU A 683 5.52 28.61 1.46
CA GLU A 683 6.77 28.50 2.23
C GLU A 683 7.73 29.70 2.11
N SER A 684 7.41 30.73 1.30
CA SER A 684 8.29 31.90 1.20
C SER A 684 8.10 32.95 2.30
N ASN A 685 7.17 32.75 3.23
CA ASN A 685 7.17 33.34 4.56
C ASN A 685 6.22 32.51 5.45
N TYR A 686 6.59 32.24 6.70
CA TYR A 686 5.77 31.54 7.72
C TYR A 686 5.90 30.01 7.80
N THR A 687 7.11 29.50 8.03
CA THR A 687 7.33 28.21 8.68
C THR A 687 7.63 28.42 10.17
N SER A 688 6.61 28.28 11.03
CA SER A 688 6.83 27.91 12.43
C SER A 688 6.64 26.40 12.54
N GLU A 689 7.70 25.69 12.94
CA GLU A 689 7.70 24.24 13.18
C GLU A 689 6.55 23.82 14.12
N PHE A 690 5.59 23.05 13.60
CA PHE A 690 4.62 22.33 14.42
C PHE A 690 5.03 20.86 14.48
N HIS A 691 5.65 20.44 15.58
CA HIS A 691 5.92 19.05 15.89
C HIS A 691 4.62 18.35 16.34
N PHE A 692 4.31 17.20 15.73
CA PHE A 692 3.16 16.38 16.10
C PHE A 692 3.61 15.04 16.72
N VAL A 693 3.09 14.74 17.91
CA VAL A 693 3.19 13.44 18.58
C VAL A 693 1.76 12.99 18.90
N THR A 694 1.31 11.91 18.29
CA THR A 694 -0.04 11.35 18.53
C THR A 694 -0.15 10.75 19.93
N GLY A 695 -1.19 11.13 20.68
CA GLY A 695 -1.70 10.35 21.81
C GLY A 695 -2.04 11.10 23.10
N SER A 696 -1.59 12.35 23.29
CA SER A 696 -1.95 13.13 24.50
C SER A 696 -2.44 14.56 24.24
N MET A 697 -2.26 15.09 23.03
CA MET A 697 -2.60 16.49 22.70
C MET A 697 -4.03 16.65 22.18
N ASP A 698 -4.62 15.60 21.59
CA ASP A 698 -6.02 15.60 21.12
C ASP A 698 -7.02 15.74 22.27
N ASP A 699 -6.72 15.15 23.44
CA ASP A 699 -7.55 15.27 24.63
C ASP A 699 -7.52 16.71 25.19
N MET A 700 -6.33 17.33 25.22
CA MET A 700 -6.18 18.73 25.63
C MET A 700 -6.90 19.69 24.69
N ILE A 701 -6.81 19.48 23.37
CA ILE A 701 -7.53 20.33 22.42
C ILE A 701 -9.03 20.09 22.55
N MET A 702 -9.47 18.83 22.69
CA MET A 702 -10.88 18.49 22.88
C MET A 702 -11.47 19.27 24.04
N ASP A 703 -10.79 19.39 25.18
CA ASP A 703 -11.27 20.13 26.35
C ASP A 703 -11.44 21.63 26.11
N THR A 704 -10.69 22.23 25.19
CA THR A 704 -10.76 23.66 24.88
C THR A 704 -11.85 24.06 23.87
N LEU A 705 -12.42 23.10 23.12
CA LEU A 705 -13.41 23.39 22.07
C LEU A 705 -14.73 23.91 22.62
N GLN A 706 -15.31 24.92 21.96
CA GLN A 706 -16.57 25.56 22.35
C GLN A 706 -17.52 25.73 21.16
N THR A 707 -18.81 25.95 21.45
CA THR A 707 -19.83 26.19 20.40
C THR A 707 -19.46 27.41 19.56
N GLY A 708 -19.49 27.27 18.24
CA GLY A 708 -19.11 28.32 17.29
C GLY A 708 -17.70 28.18 16.72
N ASP A 709 -16.83 27.34 17.29
CA ASP A 709 -15.49 27.11 16.72
C ASP A 709 -15.60 26.54 15.29
N LEU A 710 -14.72 27.01 14.41
CA LEU A 710 -14.67 26.59 13.02
C LEU A 710 -13.80 25.34 12.89
N ILE A 711 -14.24 24.36 12.09
CA ILE A 711 -13.40 23.23 11.70
C ILE A 711 -13.28 23.15 10.19
N LEU A 712 -12.06 22.99 9.70
CA LEU A 712 -11.71 22.90 8.28
C LEU A 712 -11.06 21.56 7.99
N PHE A 713 -11.45 20.95 6.87
CA PHE A 713 -10.91 19.68 6.42
C PHE A 713 -10.32 19.81 5.01
N SER A 714 -9.17 19.17 4.82
CA SER A 714 -8.66 18.81 3.51
C SER A 714 -8.89 17.31 3.31
N GLN A 715 -9.98 16.96 2.62
CA GLN A 715 -10.44 15.60 2.53
C GLN A 715 -9.50 14.73 1.70
N ASN A 716 -9.19 13.53 2.18
CA ASN A 716 -8.40 12.58 1.41
C ASN A 716 -9.30 11.79 0.46
N LEU A 717 -9.38 12.25 -0.79
CA LEU A 717 -10.21 11.69 -1.85
C LEU A 717 -10.09 10.16 -1.97
N ILE A 718 -8.91 9.60 -1.73
CA ILE A 718 -8.67 8.17 -1.90
C ILE A 718 -9.19 7.39 -0.68
N SER A 719 -9.15 7.98 0.52
CA SER A 719 -9.67 7.37 1.74
C SER A 719 -11.20 7.43 1.86
N MET A 720 -11.83 8.34 1.12
CA MET A 720 -13.27 8.55 1.12
C MET A 720 -14.02 7.46 0.35
N GLN A 721 -15.31 7.28 0.66
CA GLN A 721 -16.18 6.58 -0.27
C GLN A 721 -16.11 7.29 -1.63
N PRO A 722 -16.15 6.57 -2.76
CA PRO A 722 -15.72 7.19 -4.00
C PRO A 722 -16.66 8.30 -4.47
N PHE A 723 -17.94 8.27 -4.08
CA PHE A 723 -18.87 9.35 -4.37
C PHE A 723 -18.55 10.67 -3.63
N PRO A 724 -18.35 10.69 -2.29
CA PRO A 724 -17.77 11.83 -1.60
C PRO A 724 -16.42 12.30 -2.18
N ALA A 725 -15.56 11.37 -2.59
CA ALA A 725 -14.28 11.70 -3.22
C ALA A 725 -14.44 12.45 -4.54
N LEU A 726 -15.41 12.04 -5.37
CA LEU A 726 -15.69 12.71 -6.64
C LEU A 726 -16.22 14.13 -6.42
N LYS A 727 -17.05 14.33 -5.38
CA LYS A 727 -17.52 15.66 -5.00
C LYS A 727 -16.37 16.58 -4.61
N ALA A 728 -15.53 16.14 -3.69
CA ALA A 728 -14.37 16.91 -3.24
C ALA A 728 -13.38 17.17 -4.39
N PHE A 729 -13.20 16.20 -5.30
CA PHE A 729 -12.45 16.40 -6.53
C PHE A 729 -13.03 17.50 -7.44
N LEU A 730 -14.34 17.47 -7.72
CA LEU A 730 -14.99 18.47 -8.57
C LEU A 730 -14.91 19.88 -7.96
N LEU A 731 -15.07 20.00 -6.65
CA LEU A 731 -14.92 21.28 -5.94
C LEU A 731 -13.51 21.88 -6.15
N ARG A 732 -12.47 21.05 -6.03
CA ARG A 732 -11.08 21.45 -6.32
C ARG A 732 -10.86 21.89 -7.77
N GLN A 733 -11.65 21.38 -8.71
CA GLN A 733 -11.57 21.77 -10.14
C GLN A 733 -12.28 23.10 -10.43
N ILE A 734 -13.37 23.40 -9.71
CA ILE A 734 -14.12 24.66 -9.85
C ILE A 734 -13.28 25.85 -9.34
N ARG A 735 -12.48 25.64 -8.28
CA ARG A 735 -11.58 26.65 -7.70
C ARG A 735 -10.20 26.04 -7.43
N LYS A 736 -9.28 26.25 -8.36
CA LYS A 736 -7.93 25.64 -8.34
C LYS A 736 -7.07 26.06 -7.13
N ASP A 737 -7.45 27.12 -6.43
CA ASP A 737 -6.77 27.77 -5.30
C ASP A 737 -7.22 27.29 -3.91
N GLN A 738 -8.16 26.33 -3.82
CA GLN A 738 -8.67 25.86 -2.53
C GLN A 738 -7.72 24.91 -1.78
N ARG A 739 -7.31 25.32 -0.56
CA ARG A 739 -6.60 24.47 0.43
C ARG A 739 -7.55 23.51 1.16
N PHE A 740 -8.75 23.98 1.50
CA PHE A 740 -9.78 23.22 2.20
C PHE A 740 -10.97 22.98 1.29
N ASP A 741 -11.49 21.75 1.28
CA ASP A 741 -12.63 21.34 0.44
C ASP A 741 -13.87 20.98 1.27
N HIS A 742 -13.76 20.99 2.60
CA HIS A 742 -14.89 20.82 3.51
C HIS A 742 -14.72 21.62 4.79
N CYS A 743 -15.84 21.92 5.46
CA CYS A 743 -15.85 22.68 6.71
C CYS A 743 -17.10 22.36 7.54
N GLY A 744 -17.06 22.72 8.82
CA GLY A 744 -18.18 22.60 9.74
C GLY A 744 -18.01 23.53 10.94
N CYS A 745 -18.96 23.47 11.86
CA CYS A 745 -18.89 24.16 13.14
C CYS A 745 -18.91 23.18 14.30
N ILE A 746 -18.23 23.54 15.38
CA ILE A 746 -18.32 22.81 16.65
C ILE A 746 -19.57 23.27 17.40
N VAL A 747 -20.29 22.30 17.94
CA VAL A 747 -21.44 22.51 18.83
C VAL A 747 -21.24 21.69 20.10
N VAL A 748 -21.33 22.36 21.25
CA VAL A 748 -21.25 21.77 22.58
C VAL A 748 -22.64 21.80 23.20
N ASN A 749 -23.12 20.67 23.71
CA ASN A 749 -24.43 20.59 24.37
C ASN A 749 -24.32 20.97 25.88
N GLN A 750 -25.46 21.02 26.55
CA GLN A 750 -25.56 21.36 27.99
C GLN A 750 -24.78 20.43 28.93
N ILE A 751 -24.39 19.24 28.46
CA ILE A 751 -23.63 18.23 29.24
C ILE A 751 -22.13 18.30 28.86
N GLY A 752 -21.70 19.30 28.08
CA GLY A 752 -20.31 19.48 27.64
C GLY A 752 -19.90 18.56 26.48
N GLN A 753 -20.82 17.81 25.89
CA GLN A 753 -20.51 16.89 24.78
C GLN A 753 -20.31 17.64 23.48
N LYS A 754 -19.17 17.41 22.83
CA LYS A 754 -18.71 18.17 21.66
C LYS A 754 -18.98 17.40 20.38
N SER A 755 -19.62 18.06 19.42
CA SER A 755 -19.99 17.47 18.13
C SER A 755 -19.56 18.38 16.98
N VAL A 756 -19.20 17.77 15.85
CA VAL A 756 -19.02 18.47 14.57
C VAL A 756 -20.37 18.48 13.86
N MET A 757 -20.82 19.67 13.49
CA MET A 757 -22.00 19.87 12.66
C MET A 757 -21.55 20.34 11.27
N GLU A 758 -21.90 19.57 10.25
CA GLU A 758 -21.47 19.79 8.86
C GLU A 758 -22.55 19.31 7.87
N GLU A 759 -22.60 19.90 6.68
CA GLU A 759 -23.49 19.43 5.61
C GLU A 759 -22.76 18.45 4.69
N THR A 760 -23.12 17.17 4.81
CA THR A 760 -22.53 16.06 4.05
C THR A 760 -23.34 15.73 2.79
N ASN A 761 -23.07 14.58 2.17
CA ASN A 761 -23.81 14.12 1.00
C ASN A 761 -25.20 13.57 1.33
N ASP A 762 -25.39 13.14 2.57
CA ASP A 762 -26.64 12.57 3.05
C ASP A 762 -27.50 13.63 3.78
N GLY A 763 -27.07 14.89 3.74
CA GLY A 763 -27.69 16.02 4.44
C GLY A 763 -26.85 16.52 5.60
N VAL A 764 -27.47 17.34 6.46
CA VAL A 764 -26.83 17.91 7.64
C VAL A 764 -26.64 16.82 8.68
N CYS A 765 -25.39 16.58 9.09
CA CYS A 765 -25.07 15.58 10.10
C CYS A 765 -24.54 16.26 11.37
N LYS A 766 -24.77 15.60 12.51
CA LYS A 766 -24.16 15.93 13.80
C LYS A 766 -23.41 14.70 14.29
N SER A 767 -22.09 14.73 14.17
CA SER A 767 -21.22 13.62 14.56
C SER A 767 -20.46 13.97 15.83
N LEU A 768 -20.31 13.02 16.76
CA LEU A 768 -19.47 13.23 17.94
C LEU A 768 -18.05 13.58 17.50
N TYR A 769 -17.45 14.62 18.11
CA TYR A 769 -16.13 15.11 17.71
C TYR A 769 -15.07 14.00 17.73
N SER A 770 -14.97 13.27 18.84
CA SER A 770 -14.02 12.16 18.99
C SER A 770 -14.20 11.10 17.90
N THR A 771 -15.43 10.68 17.61
CA THR A 771 -15.72 9.71 16.56
C THR A 771 -15.38 10.27 15.17
N ARG A 772 -15.77 11.51 14.86
CA ARG A 772 -15.52 12.13 13.55
C ARG A 772 -14.02 12.29 13.27
N ILE A 773 -13.22 12.70 14.25
CA ILE A 773 -11.76 12.85 14.11
C ILE A 773 -11.04 11.50 14.03
N LEU A 774 -11.40 10.53 14.88
CA LEU A 774 -10.76 9.21 14.91
C LEU A 774 -11.06 8.36 13.66
N THR A 775 -12.27 8.48 13.10
CA THR A 775 -12.70 7.66 11.95
C THR A 775 -12.41 8.28 10.60
N CYS A 776 -12.18 9.60 10.53
CA CYS A 776 -11.83 10.26 9.28
C CYS A 776 -10.37 10.01 8.91
N ASN A 777 -10.10 9.99 7.60
CA ASN A 777 -8.76 9.79 7.03
C ASN A 777 -8.30 11.04 6.25
N ASP A 778 -8.84 12.20 6.62
CA ASP A 778 -8.54 13.49 5.99
C ASP A 778 -7.05 13.83 6.12
N HIS A 779 -6.49 14.51 5.11
CA HIS A 779 -5.07 14.89 5.05
C HIS A 779 -4.74 15.93 6.12
N GLU A 780 -5.57 16.95 6.20
CA GLU A 780 -5.40 18.06 7.11
C GLU A 780 -6.72 18.34 7.83
N ILE A 781 -6.64 18.52 9.14
CA ILE A 781 -7.77 18.93 9.98
C ILE A 781 -7.27 20.05 10.87
N ILE A 782 -7.91 21.20 10.74
CA ILE A 782 -7.61 22.39 11.52
C ILE A 782 -8.89 22.84 12.20
N VAL A 783 -8.78 23.09 13.50
CA VAL A 783 -9.81 23.83 14.24
C VAL A 783 -9.34 25.26 14.42
N ILE A 784 -10.23 26.22 14.22
CA ILE A 784 -9.97 27.63 14.48
C ILE A 784 -10.94 28.09 15.58
N PRO A 785 -10.44 28.32 16.82
CA PRO A 785 -11.28 28.76 17.92
C PRO A 785 -11.92 30.11 17.63
N ALA A 786 -13.22 30.23 17.88
CA ALA A 786 -13.94 31.48 17.73
C ALA A 786 -13.94 32.22 19.08
N GLN A 787 -13.37 33.43 19.09
CA GLN A 787 -13.28 34.31 20.25
C GLN A 787 -14.57 35.13 20.33
N LEU A 788 -15.58 34.58 20.99
CA LEU A 788 -16.90 35.19 21.15
C LEU A 788 -17.42 35.03 22.58
N GLU A 789 -18.18 36.02 23.05
CA GLU A 789 -18.88 35.94 24.33
C GLU A 789 -20.07 34.99 24.23
N ARG A 790 -19.99 33.87 24.96
CA ARG A 790 -21.03 32.84 24.97
C ARG A 790 -21.97 33.11 26.14
N ASN A 791 -23.26 33.28 25.83
CA ASN A 791 -24.32 33.48 26.82
C ASN A 791 -25.47 32.49 26.60
N ALA A 792 -26.39 32.41 27.56
CA ALA A 792 -27.51 31.49 27.50
C ALA A 792 -28.43 31.73 26.27
N ALA A 793 -28.49 32.96 25.75
CA ALA A 793 -29.26 33.28 24.55
C ALA A 793 -28.59 32.73 23.28
N PHE A 794 -27.25 32.79 23.19
CA PHE A 794 -26.45 32.21 22.12
C PHE A 794 -26.62 30.69 22.07
N GLU A 795 -26.48 30.01 23.22
CA GLU A 795 -26.65 28.56 23.30
C GLU A 795 -28.06 28.12 22.88
N LYS A 796 -29.10 28.87 23.30
CA LYS A 796 -30.48 28.60 22.90
C LYS A 796 -30.70 28.74 21.39
N LYS A 797 -30.04 29.71 20.74
CA LYS A 797 -30.09 29.91 19.27
C LYS A 797 -29.37 28.78 18.54
N ALA A 798 -28.18 28.42 19.00
CA ALA A 798 -27.41 27.30 18.44
C ALA A 798 -28.21 25.98 18.52
N ASP A 799 -28.79 25.67 19.68
CA ASP A 799 -29.61 24.46 19.87
C ASP A 799 -30.88 24.46 19.01
N ALA A 800 -31.55 25.61 18.87
CA ALA A 800 -32.72 25.74 18.00
C ALA A 800 -32.38 25.53 16.51
N TRP A 801 -31.25 26.10 16.07
CA TRP A 801 -30.77 25.92 14.70
C TRP A 801 -30.38 24.47 14.41
N VAL A 802 -29.68 23.82 15.35
CA VAL A 802 -29.32 22.40 15.26
C VAL A 802 -30.56 21.55 15.05
N ARG A 803 -31.58 21.69 15.91
CA ARG A 803 -32.84 20.93 15.81
C ARG A 803 -33.54 21.17 14.47
N LYS A 804 -33.62 22.43 14.02
CA LYS A 804 -34.28 22.79 12.76
C LYS A 804 -33.62 22.16 11.53
N ARG A 805 -32.28 22.06 11.53
CA ARG A 805 -31.51 21.60 10.36
C ARG A 805 -31.23 20.10 10.35
N SER A 806 -31.26 19.41 11.50
CA SER A 806 -31.04 17.96 11.58
C SER A 806 -32.07 17.11 10.79
N GLU A 807 -33.22 17.68 10.43
CA GLU A 807 -34.27 17.01 9.66
C GLU A 807 -34.27 17.37 8.16
N ALA A 808 -33.37 18.26 7.73
CA ALA A 808 -33.30 18.73 6.35
C ALA A 808 -32.42 17.83 5.47
N GLY A 809 -32.92 17.48 4.27
CA GLY A 809 -32.16 16.75 3.25
C GLY A 809 -31.04 17.58 2.60
N PRO A 810 -30.16 16.94 1.81
CA PRO A 810 -29.03 17.60 1.17
C PRO A 810 -29.49 18.67 0.17
N ARG A 811 -28.87 19.86 0.20
CA ARG A 811 -29.25 20.99 -0.67
C ARG A 811 -28.67 20.93 -2.07
N ILE A 812 -27.70 20.05 -2.28
CA ILE A 812 -26.98 19.89 -3.54
C ILE A 812 -27.09 18.45 -3.99
N THR A 813 -27.48 18.26 -5.24
CA THR A 813 -27.28 16.99 -5.93
C THR A 813 -25.92 17.01 -6.60
N TRP A 814 -25.27 15.85 -6.73
CA TRP A 814 -23.98 15.75 -7.45
C TRP A 814 -24.07 16.31 -8.89
N PHE A 815 -25.27 16.25 -9.48
CA PHE A 815 -25.60 16.84 -10.76
C PHE A 815 -25.32 18.35 -10.83
N SER A 816 -25.65 19.11 -9.79
CA SER A 816 -25.49 20.57 -9.81
C SER A 816 -24.03 21.03 -9.64
N LEU A 817 -23.21 20.28 -8.91
CA LEU A 817 -21.76 20.50 -8.85
C LEU A 817 -21.09 20.12 -10.18
N PHE A 818 -21.58 19.07 -10.80
CA PHE A 818 -21.07 18.57 -12.05
C PHE A 818 -21.32 19.55 -13.21
N THR A 819 -22.54 20.09 -13.34
CA THR A 819 -22.87 21.14 -14.33
C THR A 819 -21.99 22.38 -14.17
N ARG A 820 -21.58 22.72 -12.94
CA ARG A 820 -20.65 23.85 -12.67
C ARG A 820 -19.25 23.58 -13.16
N SER A 821 -18.73 22.38 -12.91
CA SER A 821 -17.39 22.00 -13.37
C SER A 821 -17.23 22.02 -14.90
N LEU A 822 -18.34 21.97 -15.64
CA LEU A 822 -18.38 22.06 -17.09
C LEU A 822 -18.76 23.45 -17.64
N ASN A 823 -18.93 24.47 -16.79
CA ASN A 823 -19.41 25.81 -17.16
C ASN A 823 -20.78 25.83 -17.87
N LEU A 824 -21.68 24.89 -17.53
CA LEU A 824 -23.06 24.88 -18.06
C LEU A 824 -23.98 25.80 -17.23
N PRO A 825 -25.05 26.39 -17.80
CA PRO A 825 -25.95 27.30 -17.10
C PRO A 825 -26.75 26.59 -16.00
N ILE A 826 -26.81 27.20 -14.80
CA ILE A 826 -27.47 26.66 -13.60
C ILE A 826 -28.23 27.78 -12.89
N SER A 827 -29.26 27.43 -12.12
CA SER A 827 -29.91 28.36 -11.21
C SER A 827 -28.92 29.01 -10.24
N ASN A 828 -29.05 30.33 -10.05
CA ASN A 828 -28.23 31.11 -9.13
C ASN A 828 -28.42 30.71 -7.65
N ASP A 829 -29.46 29.94 -7.33
CA ASP A 829 -29.82 29.57 -5.95
C ASP A 829 -29.17 28.26 -5.46
N THR A 830 -28.29 27.63 -6.25
CA THR A 830 -27.60 26.40 -5.85
C THR A 830 -26.25 26.73 -5.21
N PRO A 831 -25.87 26.18 -4.03
CA PRO A 831 -24.57 26.49 -3.44
C PRO A 831 -23.38 25.83 -4.15
N ILE A 832 -22.19 26.46 -4.14
CA ILE A 832 -20.93 25.89 -4.64
C ILE A 832 -20.40 24.88 -3.64
N SER A 833 -20.33 25.23 -2.36
CA SER A 833 -20.01 24.31 -1.28
C SER A 833 -21.18 24.27 -0.29
N PRO A 834 -21.92 23.15 -0.18
CA PRO A 834 -23.06 23.09 0.72
C PRO A 834 -22.62 23.23 2.17
N ALA A 835 -21.44 22.70 2.51
CA ALA A 835 -20.84 22.84 3.84
C ALA A 835 -20.49 24.29 4.18
N ALA A 836 -19.94 25.05 3.23
CA ALA A 836 -19.56 26.45 3.48
C ALA A 836 -20.78 27.39 3.54
N THR A 837 -21.79 27.14 2.70
CA THR A 837 -23.07 27.85 2.77
C THR A 837 -23.82 27.51 4.07
N PHE A 838 -23.83 26.23 4.47
CA PHE A 838 -24.40 25.79 5.76
C PHE A 838 -23.74 26.50 6.94
N LEU A 839 -22.41 26.61 6.91
CA LEU A 839 -21.65 27.27 7.96
C LEU A 839 -22.03 28.76 8.10
N LEU A 840 -22.17 29.48 6.98
CA LEU A 840 -22.59 30.90 7.03
C LEU A 840 -23.98 31.07 7.63
N GLU A 841 -24.95 30.28 7.19
CA GLU A 841 -26.29 30.36 7.76
C GLU A 841 -26.32 29.96 9.24
N SER A 842 -25.42 29.07 9.66
CA SER A 842 -25.28 28.72 11.07
C SER A 842 -24.79 29.93 11.87
N TYR A 843 -23.82 30.67 11.32
CA TYR A 843 -23.34 31.91 11.93
C TYR A 843 -24.41 33.01 11.95
N GLU A 844 -25.20 33.18 10.88
CA GLU A 844 -26.35 34.09 10.87
C GLU A 844 -27.41 33.72 11.90
N ALA A 845 -27.77 32.44 12.01
CA ALA A 845 -28.76 31.95 12.97
C ALA A 845 -28.30 32.10 14.43
N MET A 846 -26.98 32.09 14.65
CA MET A 846 -26.35 32.36 15.94
C MET A 846 -26.06 33.84 16.17
N ASP A 847 -26.48 34.74 15.26
CA ASP A 847 -26.24 36.18 15.32
C ASP A 847 -24.74 36.58 15.29
N LEU A 848 -23.89 35.74 14.69
CA LEU A 848 -22.45 35.98 14.54
C LEU A 848 -22.08 36.64 13.21
N ALA A 849 -22.96 36.59 12.21
CA ALA A 849 -22.76 37.19 10.89
C ALA A 849 -23.99 38.00 10.46
N ASP A 850 -23.78 39.03 9.65
CA ASP A 850 -24.87 39.81 9.05
C ASP A 850 -25.60 38.99 7.97
N PRO A 851 -26.93 39.15 7.81
CA PRO A 851 -27.67 38.44 6.78
C PRO A 851 -27.22 38.78 5.36
N VAL A 852 -26.94 37.74 4.56
CA VAL A 852 -26.45 37.86 3.18
C VAL A 852 -27.51 37.38 2.16
N PRO A 853 -27.60 37.97 0.95
CA PRO A 853 -28.47 37.45 -0.12
C PRO A 853 -28.13 36.00 -0.52
N LEU A 854 -29.14 35.24 -0.96
CA LEU A 854 -29.00 33.81 -1.29
C LEU A 854 -27.97 33.53 -2.39
N ALA A 855 -27.88 34.40 -3.39
CA ALA A 855 -26.91 34.27 -4.49
C ALA A 855 -25.46 34.33 -3.98
N ASP A 856 -25.16 35.25 -3.06
CA ASP A 856 -23.83 35.43 -2.49
C ASP A 856 -23.49 34.29 -1.52
N LYS A 857 -24.47 33.83 -0.72
CA LYS A 857 -24.33 32.63 0.13
C LYS A 857 -23.93 31.39 -0.68
N CYS A 858 -24.48 31.28 -1.88
CA CYS A 858 -24.24 30.16 -2.77
C CYS A 858 -22.86 30.21 -3.43
N ALA A 859 -22.15 31.34 -3.39
CA ALA A 859 -20.82 31.48 -3.97
C ALA A 859 -19.67 31.14 -3.00
N ILE A 860 -19.96 30.97 -1.71
CA ILE A 860 -18.97 30.80 -0.65
C ILE A 860 -18.37 29.40 -0.63
N THR A 861 -17.09 29.35 -0.24
CA THR A 861 -16.28 28.14 -0.18
C THR A 861 -15.52 28.00 1.15
N PRO A 862 -15.02 26.80 1.50
CA PRO A 862 -14.26 26.60 2.74
C PRO A 862 -12.99 27.44 2.82
N SER A 863 -12.37 27.78 1.69
CA SER A 863 -11.21 28.68 1.65
C SER A 863 -11.57 30.12 1.97
N ASP A 864 -12.78 30.58 1.65
CA ASP A 864 -13.23 31.93 2.03
C ASP A 864 -13.32 32.05 3.55
N TRP A 865 -13.79 30.99 4.23
CA TRP A 865 -13.76 30.88 5.70
C TRP A 865 -12.35 30.82 6.27
N ALA A 866 -11.45 30.05 5.65
CA ALA A 866 -10.05 29.99 6.07
C ALA A 866 -9.36 31.36 5.97
N ASN A 867 -9.57 32.08 4.85
CA ASN A 867 -9.00 33.40 4.63
C ASN A 867 -9.58 34.44 5.60
N LEU A 868 -10.89 34.38 5.89
CA LEU A 868 -11.54 35.22 6.88
C LEU A 868 -10.96 34.98 8.30
N ALA A 869 -10.74 33.72 8.66
CA ALA A 869 -10.24 33.36 9.98
C ALA A 869 -8.74 33.66 10.18
N LEU A 870 -7.98 33.83 9.09
CA LEU A 870 -6.54 34.16 9.12
C LEU A 870 -6.28 35.68 9.01
N ARG A 871 -7.33 36.50 8.91
CA ARG A 871 -7.27 37.94 8.63
C ARG A 871 -6.67 38.77 9.78
N ASP A 872 -6.76 38.30 11.02
CA ASP A 872 -6.29 39.01 12.23
C ASP A 872 -4.76 39.11 12.38
N LYS A 873 -3.96 38.53 11.47
CA LYS A 873 -2.49 38.63 11.49
C LYS A 873 -1.87 39.45 10.37
N TYR A 874 -2.59 39.71 9.28
CA TYR A 874 -2.01 40.35 8.10
C TYR A 874 -2.96 41.42 7.57
N ALA A 875 -2.67 42.67 7.90
CA ALA A 875 -3.32 43.81 7.29
C ALA A 875 -3.16 43.73 5.77
N GLN A 876 -4.28 43.89 5.05
CA GLN A 876 -4.42 43.99 3.59
C GLN A 876 -4.51 42.67 2.79
N VAL A 877 -5.67 42.00 2.88
CA VAL A 877 -6.23 41.24 1.74
C VAL A 877 -7.72 41.55 1.60
N GLN A 878 -8.11 42.12 0.46
CA GLN A 878 -9.52 42.23 0.05
C GLN A 878 -10.01 40.83 -0.30
N THR A 879 -10.74 40.18 0.61
CA THR A 879 -11.53 39.00 0.28
C THR A 879 -12.73 39.44 -0.56
N SER A 880 -13.15 38.60 -1.51
CA SER A 880 -14.35 38.79 -2.31
C SER A 880 -15.63 38.74 -1.45
N GLY A 881 -15.93 39.86 -0.79
CA GLY A 881 -17.24 40.51 -0.80
C GLY A 881 -18.48 39.89 -0.14
N SER A 882 -18.46 38.74 0.57
CA SER A 882 -19.74 38.12 0.99
C SER A 882 -19.90 37.67 2.45
N ILE A 883 -18.86 37.67 3.30
CA ILE A 883 -19.00 37.30 4.72
C ILE A 883 -18.67 38.52 5.60
N SER A 884 -19.69 39.08 6.24
CA SER A 884 -19.57 40.15 7.24
C SER A 884 -19.84 39.56 8.63
N LEU A 885 -18.80 39.44 9.45
CA LEU A 885 -18.93 39.03 10.85
C LEU A 885 -19.30 40.24 11.70
N ARG A 886 -20.09 40.02 12.76
CA ARG A 886 -20.37 41.07 13.72
C ARG A 886 -19.09 41.48 14.48
N PRO A 887 -18.97 42.73 14.96
CA PRO A 887 -17.73 43.28 15.52
C PRO A 887 -17.14 42.50 16.70
N GLU A 888 -17.97 41.71 17.38
CA GLU A 888 -17.65 40.95 18.58
C GLU A 888 -17.08 39.54 18.26
N VAL A 889 -16.94 39.18 16.98
CA VAL A 889 -16.48 37.85 16.55
C VAL A 889 -15.10 37.95 15.90
N SER A 890 -14.07 37.47 16.60
CA SER A 890 -12.72 37.28 16.06
C SER A 890 -12.30 35.81 16.10
N PHE A 891 -11.22 35.46 15.39
CA PHE A 891 -10.72 34.09 15.34
C PHE A 891 -9.35 33.98 16.01
N GLY A 892 -9.20 32.95 16.84
CA GLY A 892 -7.95 32.62 17.51
C GLY A 892 -6.92 31.96 16.60
N LYS A 893 -5.79 31.55 17.19
CA LYS A 893 -4.76 30.81 16.45
C LYS A 893 -5.31 29.47 15.95
N PRO A 894 -5.07 29.09 14.68
CA PRO A 894 -5.42 27.77 14.18
C PRO A 894 -4.74 26.67 14.99
N LEU A 895 -5.50 25.65 15.36
CA LEU A 895 -5.07 24.48 16.10
C LEU A 895 -5.02 23.28 15.14
N PRO A 896 -3.81 22.81 14.76
CA PRO A 896 -3.68 21.64 13.90
C PRO A 896 -4.01 20.37 14.68
N ILE A 897 -5.10 19.69 14.31
CA ILE A 897 -5.47 18.38 14.84
C ILE A 897 -4.73 17.27 14.08
N ARG A 898 -4.59 17.45 12.76
CA ARG A 898 -3.87 16.53 11.89
C ARG A 898 -3.20 17.30 10.76
N LEU A 899 -1.89 17.12 10.61
CA LEU A 899 -1.09 17.60 9.48
C LEU A 899 -0.35 16.37 8.91
N SER A 900 -0.74 15.91 7.72
CA SER A 900 -0.18 14.70 7.09
C SER A 900 1.07 14.95 6.27
#